data_AF-A0A415RD32-F1
#
_entry.id   AF-A0A415RD32-F1
#
_cell.length_a   1.000
_cell.length_b   1.000
_cell.length_c   1.000
_cell.angle_alpha   90.00
_cell.angle_beta   90.00
_cell.angle_gamma   90.00
#
_symmetry.space_group_name_H-M   'P 1'
#
loop_
_entity.id
_entity.type
_entity.pdbx_description
1 polymer ?
#
loop_
_entity_poly.entity_id
_entity_poly.type
_entity_poly.pdbx_seq_one_letter_code
_entity_poly.pdbx_strand_id
1 'polypeptide(L)'
;MERRTFLRRAVGMSLTLGLMTAPFAAWQTEVLPIFSQSVAEAAAPAAGAVQKDDVVLVGSLQDELGAAKEWDPADAKTIMKSDGKGHHVLIGHLPKGNYDFKIAVGGSWDVNYGANGEAGGKNIPLRLLADHDVTFTYDDATHAVTYDYAGKDAEEKALAAEGRSIVLTGTMQTKAGAKKDWDPSDTTTRMKAIGHDFYSYKMKLPAGTYYYKISVNGSWAENYGLGGNFDGANVQLTLPKAQEVTFYYNDKSHHITDSTSYTFLSDDALPVISGSFGDVKDPLMQDQMLDHLFQKTVPLKKGDYTVTVTMPGADALTQTVNVAKDGDVTFYYDSKAKHLIADDGRIREDKVYHDSWSTDYRAPFEAVREGTPLKLSLATGAGDVTNAKLVVYKAKVTANGGDEYNPDYADGTVTTYAMTKTGTKDGQDIWSVAFTPQTYGLYGYKFVLNDTKEYGDDAKPGSTGELKLRGVKPYQVTVYRRDFKTPDWAKEAVCYQIFPDRFFNGDKSNDYARANARGYQPVQHRKWSELPANYSKTPAADGDKWECNDFFGGDIAGITQKLDYLQGLGVTAIYVNPIYNACSNHRYDAVDYGTIDPFLGNFQDLETLSAEMKKRGMHLIMDGVYNHVGDDSIYFDRYGKYKTVGAYEYWSRIYDLMNDKHLTEAAAKAEARKELEAEGQVFSPWHWENWFEIRNEKTQDMMGKKYAYHDWQGYDSLVPFKDADYPGSEQGTVQSDLGDYLLYGRNGQKGVIMKWFDEGLSGWRLDVAKEVPPGFWADVRKEVKSIKNANGDDPLLLGEIWQDGSQFFTGDTFDSVMNYKLSFALGDLFLNKGDAKAADDELKVLRQNYPKEALYDLMNIVDSHDTVRALYKFGSGSDGVSQPTKKDFDYKLGKERLKLAATFLMGYPGMPTIYYGDEAGQYGSGDPDCRRTYPWGREDKDLIAYYKKVIGVRNAHKNIFSYGDVDTLKADGDIYVFARTAIDGSHDAAIVALNRGTAAQTVSVPAAGFADGTSFQDQLTGREAVVKDGQLTLNLGANQGMMLVKA
;
A
#
# COMPACT_ATOMS: atom_id res chain seq x y z
N MET A 1 2.16 6.79 -13.00
CA MET A 1 1.75 7.54 -11.81
C MET A 1 1.63 6.53 -10.66
N GLU A 2 2.56 6.57 -9.71
CA GLU A 2 3.01 5.40 -8.94
C GLU A 2 2.16 5.01 -7.71
N ARG A 3 2.17 3.71 -7.40
CA ARG A 3 1.64 2.99 -6.23
C ARG A 3 1.93 3.67 -4.87
N ARG A 4 3.02 4.47 -4.80
CA ARG A 4 3.46 5.21 -3.60
C ARG A 4 2.54 6.37 -3.20
N THR A 5 1.85 7.01 -4.16
CA THR A 5 0.94 8.12 -3.85
C THR A 5 -0.37 7.63 -3.23
N PHE A 6 -0.77 6.39 -3.53
CA PHE A 6 -1.92 5.72 -2.91
C PHE A 6 -1.59 5.23 -1.50
N LEU A 7 -0.38 4.69 -1.27
CA LEU A 7 0.09 4.28 0.07
C LEU A 7 0.20 5.46 1.05
N ARG A 8 0.68 6.63 0.62
CA ARG A 8 0.69 7.84 1.47
C ARG A 8 -0.72 8.38 1.79
N ARG A 9 -1.71 8.14 0.93
CA ARG A 9 -3.12 8.52 1.19
C ARG A 9 -3.85 7.49 2.04
N ALA A 10 -3.57 6.20 1.87
CA ALA A 10 -4.17 5.13 2.67
C ALA A 10 -3.69 5.16 4.13
N VAL A 11 -2.41 5.44 4.36
CA VAL A 11 -1.85 5.55 5.73
C VAL A 11 -2.18 6.90 6.38
N GLY A 12 -2.36 7.96 5.59
CA GLY A 12 -2.81 9.28 6.07
C GLY A 12 -4.33 9.47 6.16
N MET A 13 -5.14 8.41 6.12
CA MET A 13 -6.61 8.49 6.16
C MET A 13 -7.26 7.78 7.34
N SER A 14 -6.49 7.10 8.20
CA SER A 14 -6.98 6.54 9.47
C SER A 14 -7.09 7.61 10.57
N LEU A 15 -7.86 8.68 10.35
CA LEU A 15 -8.10 9.90 11.19
C LEU A 15 -7.17 11.12 10.96
N THR A 16 -7.18 11.74 9.77
CA THR A 16 -6.61 13.10 9.63
C THR A 16 -7.48 14.07 8.82
N LEU A 17 -8.01 15.11 9.48
CA LEU A 17 -7.53 16.50 9.32
C LEU A 17 -8.19 17.45 10.33
N GLY A 18 -7.41 18.29 11.02
CA GLY A 18 -8.01 19.36 11.81
C GLY A 18 -7.11 20.29 12.61
N LEU A 19 -5.90 20.67 12.17
CA LEU A 19 -5.16 21.77 12.81
C LEU A 19 -4.32 22.59 11.79
N MET A 20 -4.88 23.71 11.32
CA MET A 20 -4.10 24.87 10.89
C MET A 20 -4.20 25.95 11.97
N THR A 21 -3.07 26.31 12.58
CA THR A 21 -2.95 27.51 13.43
C THR A 21 -2.22 28.60 12.66
N ALA A 22 -2.90 29.73 12.45
CA ALA A 22 -2.29 31.03 12.15
C ALA A 22 -2.84 32.06 13.16
N PRO A 23 -2.04 33.05 13.59
CA PRO A 23 -2.61 34.23 14.26
C PRO A 23 -2.33 35.57 13.54
N PHE A 24 -3.40 36.37 13.42
CA PHE A 24 -3.52 37.87 13.41
C PHE A 24 -2.84 38.67 12.26
N ALA A 25 -3.42 39.73 11.67
CA ALA A 25 -4.35 40.78 12.14
C ALA A 25 -5.16 41.40 10.95
N ALA A 26 -6.48 41.66 11.08
CA ALA A 26 -7.15 42.98 11.28
C ALA A 26 -7.10 43.92 10.02
N TRP A 27 -8.17 44.47 9.42
CA TRP A 27 -9.32 45.28 9.87
C TRP A 27 -10.40 45.37 8.75
N GLN A 28 -11.69 45.53 9.14
CA GLN A 28 -12.80 46.36 8.56
C GLN A 28 -13.07 46.36 7.02
N THR A 29 -14.29 46.33 6.45
CA THR A 29 -15.67 46.71 6.85
C THR A 29 -16.64 46.25 5.74
N GLU A 30 -17.86 45.87 6.14
CA GLU A 30 -19.21 46.00 5.51
C GLU A 30 -19.33 46.01 3.95
N VAL A 31 -20.27 45.33 3.29
CA VAL A 31 -21.74 45.56 3.28
C VAL A 31 -22.44 44.39 2.52
N LEU A 32 -23.50 43.80 3.10
CA LEU A 32 -24.61 43.09 2.40
C LEU A 32 -25.74 44.12 2.14
N PRO A 33 -26.79 43.93 1.29
CA PRO A 33 -27.37 42.72 0.66
C PRO A 33 -27.73 42.96 -0.84
N ILE A 34 -28.37 42.11 -1.66
CA ILE A 34 -29.77 41.61 -1.70
C ILE A 34 -29.86 40.66 -2.91
N PHE A 35 -30.48 39.49 -2.74
CA PHE A 35 -30.88 38.59 -3.83
C PHE A 35 -32.23 39.01 -4.44
N SER A 36 -32.30 39.10 -5.77
CA SER A 36 -33.55 38.92 -6.52
C SER A 36 -33.29 37.98 -7.71
N GLN A 37 -34.19 37.03 -7.91
CA GLN A 37 -34.14 36.01 -8.95
C GLN A 37 -34.43 36.59 -10.34
N SER A 38 -33.67 36.17 -11.35
CA SER A 38 -34.20 35.99 -12.70
C SER A 38 -33.51 34.81 -13.39
N VAL A 39 -34.31 34.02 -14.09
CA VAL A 39 -33.92 32.89 -14.91
C VAL A 39 -33.42 33.45 -16.25
N ALA A 40 -32.19 33.10 -16.66
CA ALA A 40 -31.73 33.36 -18.02
C ALA A 40 -30.75 32.26 -18.47
N GLU A 41 -31.15 31.59 -19.55
CA GLU A 41 -30.35 31.19 -20.71
C GLU A 41 -28.93 30.63 -20.52
N ALA A 42 -28.71 29.45 -21.11
CA ALA A 42 -27.40 28.84 -21.28
C ALA A 42 -26.40 29.85 -21.88
N ALA A 43 -25.48 30.32 -21.04
CA ALA A 43 -24.39 31.16 -21.48
C ALA A 43 -23.46 30.36 -22.40
N ALA A 44 -23.16 30.92 -23.57
CA ALA A 44 -22.04 30.52 -24.39
C ALA A 44 -20.74 30.52 -23.56
N PRO A 45 -19.77 29.64 -23.83
CA PRO A 45 -18.51 29.61 -23.09
C PRO A 45 -17.85 30.98 -23.14
N ALA A 46 -17.31 31.40 -21.99
CA ALA A 46 -16.58 32.66 -21.87
C ALA A 46 -15.47 32.72 -22.93
N ALA A 47 -15.39 33.84 -23.64
CA ALA A 47 -14.30 34.10 -24.58
C ALA A 47 -12.96 34.02 -23.84
N GLY A 48 -12.18 32.97 -24.13
CA GLY A 48 -10.86 32.74 -23.52
C GLY A 48 -10.63 31.36 -22.91
N ALA A 49 -11.55 30.39 -23.04
CA ALA A 49 -11.28 29.00 -22.65
C ALA A 49 -10.70 28.19 -23.83
N VAL A 50 -9.66 27.38 -23.56
CA VAL A 50 -9.08 26.43 -24.51
C VAL A 50 -10.15 25.42 -24.95
N GLN A 51 -10.31 25.24 -26.26
CA GLN A 51 -11.27 24.30 -26.86
C GLN A 51 -10.66 22.91 -27.04
N LYS A 52 -11.50 21.91 -27.30
CA LYS A 52 -11.11 20.50 -27.42
C LYS A 52 -10.00 20.23 -28.46
N ASP A 53 -9.94 21.02 -29.53
CA ASP A 53 -8.99 20.84 -30.63
C ASP A 53 -7.88 21.89 -30.62
N ASP A 54 -7.83 22.75 -29.61
CA ASP A 54 -6.78 23.77 -29.49
C ASP A 54 -5.46 23.11 -29.05
N VAL A 55 -4.38 23.53 -29.71
CA VAL A 55 -3.00 23.13 -29.42
C VAL A 55 -2.37 24.22 -28.56
N VAL A 56 -1.90 23.88 -27.37
CA VAL A 56 -1.35 24.83 -26.40
C VAL A 56 0.14 24.52 -26.17
N LEU A 57 0.98 25.56 -26.22
CA LEU A 57 2.39 25.48 -25.82
C LEU A 57 2.50 25.61 -24.30
N VAL A 58 2.86 24.51 -23.64
CA VAL A 58 2.82 24.41 -22.18
C VAL A 58 4.22 24.17 -21.62
N GLY A 59 4.64 24.94 -20.60
CA GLY A 59 6.00 24.85 -20.08
C GLY A 59 6.39 25.95 -19.11
N SER A 60 7.66 25.98 -18.71
CA SER A 60 8.27 27.02 -17.86
C SER A 60 8.56 28.33 -18.60
N LEU A 61 8.03 28.48 -19.81
CA LEU A 61 8.11 29.68 -20.64
C LEU A 61 6.78 30.43 -20.70
N GLN A 62 5.70 29.87 -20.16
CA GLN A 62 4.36 30.38 -20.41
C GLN A 62 4.15 31.77 -19.78
N ASP A 63 4.69 32.01 -18.59
CA ASP A 63 4.59 33.30 -17.91
C ASP A 63 5.36 34.40 -18.64
N GLU A 64 6.55 34.10 -19.18
CA GLU A 64 7.29 34.98 -20.10
C GLU A 64 6.48 35.28 -21.37
N LEU A 65 5.64 34.34 -21.82
CA LEU A 65 4.69 34.53 -22.92
C LEU A 65 3.35 35.16 -22.49
N GLY A 66 3.23 35.60 -21.24
CA GLY A 66 2.08 36.33 -20.71
C GLY A 66 0.94 35.48 -20.17
N ALA A 67 1.17 34.19 -19.91
CA ALA A 67 0.27 33.30 -19.16
C ALA A 67 0.29 33.64 -17.66
N ALA A 68 -0.74 33.18 -16.93
CA ALA A 68 -0.83 33.44 -15.49
C ALA A 68 0.03 32.49 -14.65
N LYS A 69 0.34 31.30 -15.19
CA LYS A 69 1.09 30.23 -14.53
C LYS A 69 1.86 29.42 -15.57
N GLU A 70 2.99 28.87 -15.14
CA GLU A 70 3.71 27.83 -15.88
C GLU A 70 2.97 26.49 -15.81
N TRP A 71 3.19 25.63 -16.80
CA TRP A 71 2.64 24.27 -16.90
C TRP A 71 1.11 24.18 -16.88
N ASP A 72 0.41 25.20 -17.35
CA ASP A 72 -1.05 25.23 -17.42
C ASP A 72 -1.55 24.91 -18.84
N PRO A 73 -2.10 23.70 -19.09
CA PRO A 73 -2.66 23.35 -20.39
C PRO A 73 -3.96 24.08 -20.71
N ALA A 74 -4.61 24.71 -19.73
CA ALA A 74 -5.86 25.44 -19.91
C ALA A 74 -5.65 26.94 -20.18
N ASP A 75 -4.40 27.42 -20.26
CA ASP A 75 -4.11 28.83 -20.50
C ASP A 75 -4.22 29.21 -21.99
N ALA A 76 -5.22 30.02 -22.31
CA ALA A 76 -5.49 30.44 -23.69
C ALA A 76 -4.45 31.40 -24.30
N LYS A 77 -3.51 31.96 -23.51
CA LYS A 77 -2.48 32.89 -24.00
C LYS A 77 -1.45 32.22 -24.89
N THR A 78 -1.26 30.92 -24.71
CA THR A 78 -0.22 30.13 -25.41
C THR A 78 -0.83 29.15 -26.40
N ILE A 79 -2.08 29.38 -26.82
CA ILE A 79 -2.71 28.66 -27.95
C ILE A 79 -1.91 28.94 -29.23
N MET A 80 -1.45 27.88 -29.86
CA MET A 80 -0.75 27.89 -31.13
C MET A 80 -1.73 28.00 -32.29
N LYS A 81 -1.46 28.89 -33.24
CA LYS A 81 -2.35 29.16 -34.36
C LYS A 81 -2.04 28.24 -35.54
N SER A 82 -3.07 27.61 -36.10
CA SER A 82 -2.90 26.82 -37.32
C SER A 82 -2.40 27.68 -38.49
N ASP A 83 -1.42 27.19 -39.24
CA ASP A 83 -0.90 27.81 -40.47
C ASP A 83 -1.68 27.38 -41.73
N GLY A 84 -2.67 26.50 -41.58
CA GLY A 84 -3.48 25.94 -42.67
C GLY A 84 -2.77 24.86 -43.50
N LYS A 85 -1.59 24.39 -43.10
CA LYS A 85 -0.79 23.36 -43.79
C LYS A 85 -0.53 22.12 -42.92
N GLY A 86 -1.31 21.94 -41.85
CA GLY A 86 -1.14 20.85 -40.89
C GLY A 86 -0.11 21.15 -39.79
N HIS A 87 0.22 22.43 -39.59
CA HIS A 87 1.02 22.86 -38.45
C HIS A 87 0.31 23.91 -37.61
N HIS A 88 0.71 23.97 -36.34
CA HIS A 88 0.34 25.03 -35.40
C HIS A 88 1.59 25.81 -34.99
N VAL A 89 1.52 27.14 -35.03
CA VAL A 89 2.66 28.05 -34.83
C VAL A 89 2.36 29.07 -33.74
N LEU A 90 3.35 29.29 -32.86
CA LEU A 90 3.35 30.39 -31.89
C LEU A 90 4.71 31.08 -31.94
N ILE A 91 4.71 32.41 -32.03
CA ILE A 91 5.93 33.22 -31.92
C ILE A 91 5.86 33.97 -30.60
N GLY A 92 6.89 33.81 -29.78
CA GLY A 92 6.97 34.38 -28.45
C GLY A 92 8.34 35.00 -28.18
N HIS A 93 8.37 36.16 -27.53
CA HIS A 93 9.61 36.76 -27.07
C HIS A 93 10.03 36.09 -25.76
N LEU A 94 11.24 35.53 -25.72
CA LEU A 94 11.79 34.88 -24.55
C LEU A 94 13.12 35.54 -24.16
N PRO A 95 13.26 35.98 -22.90
CA PRO A 95 14.54 36.44 -22.37
C PRO A 95 15.60 35.33 -22.40
N LYS A 96 16.87 35.73 -22.27
CA LYS A 96 17.97 34.81 -21.97
C LYS A 96 17.61 33.93 -20.76
N GLY A 97 17.59 32.63 -20.96
CA GLY A 97 17.18 31.68 -19.92
C GLY A 97 17.20 30.23 -20.41
N ASN A 98 16.82 29.33 -19.51
CA ASN A 98 16.57 27.92 -19.82
C ASN A 98 15.09 27.67 -19.60
N TYR A 99 14.44 27.05 -20.59
CA TYR A 99 13.02 26.79 -20.59
C TYR A 99 12.77 25.33 -20.95
N ASP A 100 11.70 24.77 -20.39
CA ASP A 100 11.23 23.43 -20.73
C ASP A 100 9.78 23.52 -21.19
N PHE A 101 9.43 22.86 -22.30
CA PHE A 101 8.08 22.95 -22.84
C PHE A 101 7.62 21.66 -23.56
N LYS A 102 6.33 21.56 -23.81
CA LYS A 102 5.68 20.52 -24.62
C LYS A 102 4.33 21.02 -25.13
N ILE A 103 3.60 20.15 -25.82
CA ILE A 103 2.28 20.45 -26.37
C ILE A 103 1.19 19.73 -25.60
N ALA A 104 0.13 20.45 -25.24
CA ALA A 104 -1.13 19.89 -24.76
C ALA A 104 -2.24 20.17 -25.78
N VAL A 105 -3.15 19.22 -25.95
CA VAL A 105 -4.30 19.36 -26.85
C VAL A 105 -5.58 19.30 -26.01
N GLY A 106 -6.48 20.26 -26.22
CA GLY A 106 -7.81 20.20 -25.61
C GLY A 106 -7.91 20.72 -24.17
N GLY A 107 -6.94 21.52 -23.71
CA GLY A 107 -7.02 22.18 -22.41
C GLY A 107 -6.66 21.30 -21.20
N SER A 108 -6.16 20.08 -21.43
CA SER A 108 -5.79 19.14 -20.38
C SER A 108 -4.53 18.35 -20.73
N TRP A 109 -4.06 17.52 -19.81
CA TRP A 109 -2.91 16.64 -20.05
C TRP A 109 -3.28 15.30 -20.69
N ASP A 110 -4.56 15.06 -20.98
CA ASP A 110 -5.05 13.77 -21.51
C ASP A 110 -4.39 13.41 -22.86
N VAL A 111 -4.18 14.42 -23.71
CA VAL A 111 -3.46 14.30 -24.99
C VAL A 111 -2.34 15.32 -25.00
N ASN A 112 -1.10 14.84 -24.95
CA ASN A 112 0.07 15.70 -24.94
C ASN A 112 1.27 15.04 -25.64
N TYR A 113 2.13 15.85 -26.24
CA TYR A 113 3.28 15.40 -27.02
C TYR A 113 4.54 16.14 -26.60
N GLY A 114 5.61 15.39 -26.39
CA GLY A 114 6.92 15.91 -25.98
C GLY A 114 7.98 15.78 -27.05
N ALA A 115 9.23 15.61 -26.63
CA ALA A 115 10.38 15.36 -27.49
C ALA A 115 10.11 14.22 -28.48
N ASN A 116 10.58 14.38 -29.71
CA ASN A 116 10.37 13.46 -30.85
C ASN A 116 8.91 13.22 -31.24
N GLY A 117 7.96 14.00 -30.71
CA GLY A 117 6.52 13.79 -30.97
C GLY A 117 5.92 12.59 -30.26
N GLU A 118 6.59 12.07 -29.24
CA GLU A 118 6.07 10.95 -28.45
C GLU A 118 4.89 11.38 -27.59
N ALA A 119 3.80 10.60 -27.61
CA ALA A 119 2.65 10.81 -26.73
C ALA A 119 3.05 10.62 -25.26
N GLY A 120 2.81 11.63 -24.43
CA GLY A 120 3.33 11.68 -23.06
C GLY A 120 4.86 11.75 -22.98
N GLY A 121 5.52 12.13 -24.08
CA GLY A 121 6.97 12.21 -24.21
C GLY A 121 7.62 13.24 -23.28
N LYS A 122 8.95 13.18 -23.20
CA LYS A 122 9.77 14.07 -22.36
C LYS A 122 9.58 15.54 -22.73
N ASN A 123 9.82 16.45 -21.79
CA ASN A 123 9.84 17.88 -22.09
C ASN A 123 10.96 18.23 -23.08
N ILE A 124 10.75 19.27 -23.87
CA ILE A 124 11.72 19.79 -24.85
C ILE A 124 12.48 20.94 -24.18
N PRO A 125 13.81 20.82 -24.01
CA PRO A 125 14.60 21.90 -23.46
C PRO A 125 14.88 22.98 -24.52
N LEU A 126 14.88 24.23 -24.10
CA LEU A 126 15.29 25.41 -24.87
C LEU A 126 16.24 26.25 -24.03
N ARG A 127 17.46 26.45 -24.52
CA ARG A 127 18.48 27.26 -23.83
C ARG A 127 18.87 28.44 -24.69
N LEU A 128 18.66 29.64 -24.16
CA LEU A 128 18.95 30.90 -24.82
C LEU A 128 20.09 31.64 -24.09
N LEU A 129 21.15 31.99 -24.82
CA LEU A 129 22.29 32.80 -24.38
C LEU A 129 22.03 34.31 -24.48
N ALA A 130 20.98 34.71 -25.20
CA ALA A 130 20.48 36.07 -25.35
C ALA A 130 18.94 36.07 -25.45
N ASP A 131 18.32 37.25 -25.43
CA ASP A 131 16.88 37.39 -25.63
C ASP A 131 16.54 37.14 -27.11
N HIS A 132 15.47 36.38 -27.39
CA HIS A 132 15.09 35.99 -28.75
C HIS A 132 13.58 36.02 -28.96
N ASP A 133 13.17 36.31 -30.20
CA ASP A 133 11.84 35.93 -30.68
C ASP A 133 11.90 34.49 -31.20
N VAL A 134 11.26 33.57 -30.47
CA VAL A 134 11.29 32.13 -30.74
C VAL A 134 10.00 31.72 -31.43
N THR A 135 10.14 31.06 -32.58
CA THR A 135 9.03 30.48 -33.35
C THR A 135 8.90 29.00 -33.00
N PHE A 136 7.82 28.63 -32.31
CA PHE A 136 7.45 27.25 -32.01
C PHE A 136 6.50 26.72 -33.08
N THR A 137 6.72 25.48 -33.53
CA THR A 137 5.89 24.81 -34.54
C THR A 137 5.57 23.38 -34.09
N TYR A 138 4.30 23.01 -34.12
CA TYR A 138 3.79 21.65 -33.89
C TYR A 138 3.17 21.10 -35.17
N ASP A 139 3.53 19.88 -35.55
CA ASP A 139 3.04 19.19 -36.75
C ASP A 139 1.94 18.17 -36.40
N ASP A 140 0.77 18.27 -37.03
CA ASP A 140 -0.39 17.43 -36.69
C ASP A 140 -0.22 15.95 -37.07
N ALA A 141 0.60 15.65 -38.08
CA ALA A 141 0.74 14.30 -38.64
C ALA A 141 1.80 13.47 -37.93
N THR A 142 2.88 14.13 -37.50
CA THR A 142 4.03 13.50 -36.84
C THR A 142 4.08 13.78 -35.35
N HIS A 143 3.29 14.74 -34.88
CA HIS A 143 3.32 15.30 -33.52
C HIS A 143 4.66 15.94 -33.15
N ALA A 144 5.56 16.12 -34.12
CA ALA A 144 6.86 16.72 -33.89
C ALA A 144 6.71 18.18 -33.49
N VAL A 145 7.48 18.59 -32.50
CA VAL A 145 7.54 19.96 -32.02
C VAL A 145 8.94 20.49 -32.31
N THR A 146 9.01 21.60 -33.04
CA THR A 146 10.26 22.26 -33.40
C THR A 146 10.23 23.72 -32.97
N TYR A 147 11.40 24.32 -32.79
CA TYR A 147 11.55 25.74 -32.55
C TYR A 147 12.68 26.33 -33.39
N ASP A 148 12.57 27.61 -33.74
CA ASP A 148 13.61 28.34 -34.45
C ASP A 148 13.71 29.79 -33.92
N TYR A 149 14.90 30.38 -34.02
CA TYR A 149 15.18 31.77 -33.66
C TYR A 149 16.44 32.28 -34.37
N ALA A 150 16.55 33.60 -34.49
CA ALA A 150 17.64 34.22 -35.23
C ALA A 150 19.02 33.88 -34.61
N GLY A 151 19.87 33.19 -35.38
CA GLY A 151 21.22 32.83 -34.93
C GLY A 151 21.31 31.52 -34.15
N LYS A 152 20.24 30.73 -34.08
CA LYS A 152 20.16 29.43 -33.39
C LYS A 152 21.38 28.53 -33.61
N ASP A 153 21.77 28.24 -34.86
CA ASP A 153 22.91 27.35 -35.15
C ASP A 153 24.22 27.81 -34.50
N ALA A 154 24.49 29.13 -34.49
CA ALA A 154 25.71 29.68 -33.91
C ALA A 154 25.68 29.60 -32.38
N GLU A 155 24.50 29.80 -31.79
CA GLU A 155 24.29 29.74 -30.35
C GLU A 155 24.30 28.31 -29.82
N GLU A 156 23.64 27.37 -30.51
CA GLU A 156 23.69 25.94 -30.21
C GLU A 156 25.12 25.40 -30.34
N LYS A 157 25.89 25.89 -31.32
CA LYS A 157 27.32 25.57 -31.41
C LYS A 157 28.14 26.14 -30.25
N ALA A 158 27.80 27.33 -29.75
CA ALA A 158 28.43 27.91 -28.56
C ALA A 158 28.07 27.14 -27.27
N LEU A 159 26.81 26.73 -27.14
CA LEU A 159 26.33 25.89 -26.05
C LEU A 159 26.98 24.50 -26.05
N ALA A 160 27.10 23.88 -27.22
CA ALA A 160 27.82 22.62 -27.39
C ALA A 160 29.31 22.75 -27.03
N ALA A 161 29.92 23.93 -27.25
CA ALA A 161 31.31 24.20 -26.86
C ALA A 161 31.49 24.46 -25.35
N GLU A 162 30.46 24.93 -24.63
CA GLU A 162 30.50 25.16 -23.17
C GLU A 162 30.46 23.83 -22.37
N GLY A 163 29.98 22.75 -22.99
CA GLY A 163 29.82 21.45 -22.35
C GLY A 163 28.62 21.39 -21.41
N ARG A 164 28.41 20.22 -20.77
CA ARG A 164 27.29 20.00 -19.84
C ARG A 164 27.52 20.75 -18.52
N SER A 165 26.53 21.52 -18.09
CA SER A 165 26.53 22.18 -16.78
C SER A 165 25.84 21.30 -15.75
N ILE A 166 26.59 20.77 -14.79
CA ILE A 166 26.06 19.93 -13.71
C ILE A 166 25.86 20.79 -12.46
N VAL A 167 24.65 20.87 -11.93
CA VAL A 167 24.31 21.71 -10.77
C VAL A 167 23.68 20.85 -9.68
N LEU A 168 24.19 20.99 -8.46
CA LEU A 168 23.59 20.41 -7.26
C LEU A 168 22.40 21.27 -6.83
N THR A 169 21.17 20.78 -7.01
CA THR A 169 19.94 21.57 -6.85
C THR A 169 19.09 21.01 -5.72
N GLY A 170 18.68 21.85 -4.77
CA GLY A 170 18.00 21.38 -3.57
C GLY A 170 17.95 22.40 -2.44
N THR A 171 17.56 21.95 -1.25
CA THR A 171 17.41 22.80 -0.04
C THR A 171 18.74 23.29 0.56
N MET A 172 19.88 22.86 -0.01
CA MET A 172 21.20 23.34 0.37
C MET A 172 21.63 24.61 -0.36
N GLN A 173 20.99 24.97 -1.49
CA GLN A 173 21.53 26.00 -2.39
C GLN A 173 21.61 27.37 -1.70
N THR A 174 20.59 27.75 -0.93
CA THR A 174 20.63 28.99 -0.13
C THR A 174 21.75 28.99 0.90
N LYS A 175 22.17 27.81 1.39
CA LYS A 175 23.31 27.67 2.32
C LYS A 175 24.66 27.83 1.62
N ALA A 176 24.70 27.59 0.30
CA ALA A 176 25.83 27.89 -0.57
C ALA A 176 25.87 29.34 -1.07
N GLY A 177 24.82 30.14 -0.79
CA GLY A 177 24.72 31.53 -1.21
C GLY A 177 23.81 31.80 -2.41
N ALA A 178 23.07 30.79 -2.88
CA ALA A 178 22.07 30.96 -3.94
C ALA A 178 20.90 31.85 -3.47
N LYS A 179 20.19 32.48 -4.42
CA LYS A 179 19.05 33.36 -4.09
C LYS A 179 17.83 32.59 -3.57
N LYS A 180 17.61 31.38 -4.07
CA LYS A 180 16.51 30.49 -3.69
C LYS A 180 16.96 29.03 -3.78
N ASP A 181 16.27 28.16 -3.05
CA ASP A 181 16.44 26.71 -3.18
C ASP A 181 15.69 26.19 -4.41
N TRP A 182 16.06 25.00 -4.88
CA TRP A 182 15.45 24.32 -6.05
C TRP A 182 15.54 25.11 -7.37
N ASP A 183 16.61 25.89 -7.53
CA ASP A 183 16.87 26.64 -8.76
C ASP A 183 17.94 25.93 -9.61
N PRO A 184 17.57 25.23 -10.69
CA PRO A 184 18.55 24.57 -11.55
C PRO A 184 19.42 25.59 -12.29
N SER A 185 18.91 26.80 -12.55
CA SER A 185 19.64 27.84 -13.28
C SER A 185 20.71 28.54 -12.43
N ASP A 186 20.61 28.44 -11.10
CA ASP A 186 21.57 29.07 -10.19
C ASP A 186 22.88 28.26 -10.13
N THR A 187 23.91 28.81 -10.77
CA THR A 187 25.23 28.18 -10.88
C THR A 187 26.08 28.24 -9.60
N THR A 188 25.56 28.79 -8.49
CA THR A 188 26.27 28.85 -7.20
C THR A 188 26.72 27.48 -6.71
N THR A 189 25.92 26.45 -7.01
CA THR A 189 26.19 25.05 -6.67
C THR A 189 26.61 24.21 -7.89
N ARG A 190 27.19 24.85 -8.92
CA ARG A 190 27.74 24.15 -10.08
C ARG A 190 28.87 23.21 -9.65
N MET A 191 28.71 21.93 -9.96
CA MET A 191 29.68 20.89 -9.66
C MET A 191 30.89 21.00 -10.60
N LYS A 192 32.07 20.67 -10.08
CA LYS A 192 33.33 20.69 -10.82
C LYS A 192 33.67 19.30 -11.32
N ALA A 193 34.03 19.17 -12.59
CA ALA A 193 34.55 17.92 -13.13
C ALA A 193 35.84 17.52 -12.40
N ILE A 194 35.94 16.25 -12.01
CA ILE A 194 37.11 15.65 -11.35
C ILE A 194 37.72 14.49 -12.14
N GLY A 195 37.33 14.33 -13.42
CA GLY A 195 37.82 13.28 -14.32
C GLY A 195 36.88 12.08 -14.41
N HIS A 196 37.03 11.27 -15.47
CA HIS A 196 36.25 10.03 -15.70
C HIS A 196 34.72 10.20 -15.53
N ASP A 197 34.18 11.30 -16.07
CA ASP A 197 32.76 11.69 -15.98
C ASP A 197 32.25 12.00 -14.57
N PHE A 198 33.14 12.06 -13.56
CA PHE A 198 32.76 12.47 -12.22
C PHE A 198 32.78 13.98 -12.05
N TYR A 199 31.84 14.44 -11.22
CA TYR A 199 31.70 15.82 -10.77
C TYR A 199 31.63 15.84 -9.25
N SER A 200 32.16 16.90 -8.64
CA SER A 200 32.02 17.13 -7.21
C SER A 200 31.66 18.56 -6.85
N TYR A 201 30.94 18.71 -5.74
CA TYR A 201 30.73 20.00 -5.09
C TYR A 201 30.93 19.86 -3.60
N LYS A 202 31.66 20.78 -2.99
CA LYS A 202 32.02 20.74 -1.57
C LYS A 202 31.50 21.97 -0.87
N MET A 203 30.81 21.78 0.25
CA MET A 203 30.32 22.88 1.08
C MET A 203 30.20 22.49 2.55
N LYS A 204 30.17 23.50 3.42
CA LYS A 204 29.85 23.32 4.85
C LYS A 204 28.35 23.45 5.05
N LEU A 205 27.73 22.43 5.64
CA LEU A 205 26.31 22.42 5.96
C LEU A 205 26.10 22.44 7.48
N PRO A 206 25.12 23.21 8.00
CA PRO A 206 24.64 23.09 9.36
C PRO A 206 24.05 21.70 9.68
N ALA A 207 23.74 21.46 10.97
CA ALA A 207 22.91 20.31 11.34
C ALA A 207 21.50 20.48 10.75
N GLY A 208 20.91 19.39 10.28
CA GLY A 208 19.58 19.41 9.68
C GLY A 208 19.41 18.38 8.57
N THR A 209 18.21 18.34 8.00
CA THR A 209 17.86 17.48 6.88
C THR A 209 17.80 18.31 5.60
N TYR A 210 18.45 17.82 4.56
CA TYR A 210 18.55 18.42 3.24
C TYR A 210 18.02 17.46 2.18
N TYR A 211 17.47 18.03 1.11
CA TYR A 211 16.94 17.28 -0.03
C TYR A 211 17.53 17.85 -1.32
N TYR A 212 17.95 16.98 -2.23
CA TYR A 212 18.63 17.42 -3.45
C TYR A 212 18.51 16.46 -4.63
N LYS A 213 18.85 17.01 -5.80
CA LYS A 213 18.99 16.33 -7.09
C LYS A 213 20.18 16.93 -7.84
N ILE A 214 20.53 16.31 -8.97
CA ILE A 214 21.39 16.91 -9.98
C ILE A 214 20.53 17.43 -11.11
N SER A 215 20.62 18.72 -11.40
CA SER A 215 20.06 19.29 -12.61
C SER A 215 21.15 19.51 -13.64
N VAL A 216 20.80 19.33 -14.91
CA VAL A 216 21.72 19.43 -16.03
C VAL A 216 21.34 20.63 -16.90
N ASN A 217 22.34 21.38 -17.35
CA ASN A 217 22.20 22.54 -18.23
C ASN A 217 21.29 23.66 -17.71
N GLY A 218 21.08 23.68 -16.40
CA GLY A 218 20.33 24.72 -15.71
C GLY A 218 18.83 24.68 -15.92
N SER A 219 18.27 23.51 -16.27
CA SER A 219 16.82 23.27 -16.32
C SER A 219 16.46 21.92 -15.67
N TRP A 220 15.17 21.64 -15.55
CA TRP A 220 14.66 20.37 -15.00
C TRP A 220 14.42 19.30 -16.08
N ALA A 221 14.51 19.63 -17.37
CA ALA A 221 14.32 18.67 -18.47
C ALA A 221 15.27 17.47 -18.40
N GLU A 222 16.48 17.67 -17.88
CA GLU A 222 17.38 16.57 -17.53
C GLU A 222 17.81 16.72 -16.07
N ASN A 223 17.29 15.83 -15.23
CA ASN A 223 17.61 15.80 -13.83
C ASN A 223 17.63 14.37 -13.28
N TYR A 224 18.46 14.16 -12.26
CA TYR A 224 18.64 12.85 -11.65
C TYR A 224 18.50 12.95 -10.13
N GLY A 225 17.75 12.00 -9.58
CA GLY A 225 17.46 11.90 -8.15
C GLY A 225 17.99 10.61 -7.53
N LEU A 226 17.30 10.11 -6.52
CA LEU A 226 17.60 8.89 -5.79
C LEU A 226 17.80 7.71 -6.73
N GLY A 227 18.96 7.03 -6.58
CA GLY A 227 19.38 5.90 -7.42
C GLY A 227 19.84 6.30 -8.82
N GLY A 228 20.08 7.60 -9.08
CA GLY A 228 20.43 8.11 -10.41
C GLY A 228 19.28 8.05 -11.42
N ASN A 229 18.05 7.86 -10.93
CA ASN A 229 16.88 7.78 -11.80
C ASN A 229 16.58 9.14 -12.42
N PHE A 230 16.29 9.14 -13.73
CA PHE A 230 15.80 10.31 -14.45
C PHE A 230 14.49 10.79 -13.80
N ASP A 231 14.44 12.07 -13.46
CA ASP A 231 13.37 12.68 -12.66
C ASP A 231 13.05 11.93 -11.35
N GLY A 232 14.03 11.21 -10.82
CA GLY A 232 13.88 10.40 -9.62
C GLY A 232 13.56 11.23 -8.38
N ALA A 233 13.09 10.57 -7.32
CA ALA A 233 12.82 11.21 -6.03
C ALA A 233 14.04 11.99 -5.49
N ASN A 234 13.82 12.95 -4.60
CA ASN A 234 14.93 13.70 -4.01
C ASN A 234 15.84 12.78 -3.17
N VAL A 235 17.15 13.00 -3.24
CA VAL A 235 18.12 12.39 -2.33
C VAL A 235 18.04 13.12 -0.99
N GLN A 236 17.93 12.39 0.12
CA GLN A 236 17.89 12.95 1.47
C GLN A 236 19.26 12.81 2.15
N LEU A 237 19.72 13.90 2.77
CA LEU A 237 20.92 13.94 3.62
C LEU A 237 20.54 14.50 4.99
N THR A 238 20.80 13.75 6.06
CA THR A 238 20.57 14.21 7.44
C THR A 238 21.89 14.33 8.20
N LEU A 239 22.17 15.52 8.72
CA LEU A 239 23.39 15.85 9.43
C LEU A 239 23.10 16.07 10.92
N PRO A 240 23.67 15.28 11.85
CA PRO A 240 23.47 15.48 13.29
C PRO A 240 24.22 16.70 13.84
N LYS A 241 25.22 17.18 13.11
CA LYS A 241 26.02 18.36 13.45
C LYS A 241 26.49 19.05 12.17
N ALA A 242 26.86 20.32 12.30
CA ALA A 242 27.45 21.04 11.19
C ALA A 242 28.78 20.40 10.76
N GLN A 243 28.92 20.11 9.47
CA GLN A 243 30.12 19.49 8.92
C GLN A 243 30.33 19.84 7.44
N GLU A 244 31.53 19.58 6.93
CA GLU A 244 31.82 19.67 5.50
C GLU A 244 31.29 18.42 4.78
N VAL A 245 30.60 18.62 3.67
CA VAL A 245 30.04 17.55 2.83
C VAL A 245 30.54 17.75 1.40
N THR A 246 31.03 16.67 0.79
CA THR A 246 31.33 16.62 -0.64
C THR A 246 30.27 15.78 -1.34
N PHE A 247 29.58 16.36 -2.31
CA PHE A 247 28.63 15.68 -3.17
C PHE A 247 29.35 15.16 -4.40
N TYR A 248 29.03 13.95 -4.83
CA TYR A 248 29.61 13.29 -5.99
C TYR A 248 28.51 12.90 -6.97
N TYR A 249 28.78 13.07 -8.25
CA TYR A 249 27.90 12.67 -9.35
C TYR A 249 28.74 12.08 -10.48
N ASN A 250 28.29 10.98 -11.07
CA ASN A 250 28.87 10.46 -12.31
C ASN A 250 27.90 10.71 -13.48
N ASP A 251 28.33 11.43 -14.51
CA ASP A 251 27.45 11.84 -15.61
C ASP A 251 27.07 10.70 -16.57
N LYS A 252 27.77 9.57 -16.50
CA LYS A 252 27.48 8.41 -17.34
C LYS A 252 26.51 7.42 -16.68
N SER A 253 26.68 7.15 -15.39
CA SER A 253 25.79 6.27 -14.63
C SER A 253 24.63 7.02 -13.96
N HIS A 254 24.71 8.35 -13.94
CA HIS A 254 23.83 9.28 -13.24
C HIS A 254 23.75 9.09 -11.72
N HIS A 255 24.60 8.23 -11.13
CA HIS A 255 24.59 7.98 -9.69
C HIS A 255 25.09 9.20 -8.92
N ILE A 256 24.43 9.45 -7.79
CA ILE A 256 24.66 10.60 -6.92
C ILE A 256 24.86 10.09 -5.50
N THR A 257 25.89 10.57 -4.82
CA THR A 257 26.13 10.27 -3.41
C THR A 257 26.81 11.46 -2.72
N ASP A 258 27.15 11.31 -1.46
CA ASP A 258 27.85 12.32 -0.68
C ASP A 258 28.84 11.69 0.31
N SER A 259 29.75 12.50 0.82
CA SER A 259 30.85 12.06 1.68
C SER A 259 30.44 11.51 3.05
N THR A 260 29.15 11.56 3.41
CA THR A 260 28.64 10.92 4.64
C THR A 260 28.29 9.45 4.44
N SER A 261 28.03 9.05 3.20
CA SER A 261 27.63 7.69 2.83
C SER A 261 28.66 6.97 1.96
N TYR A 262 29.57 7.71 1.31
CA TYR A 262 30.57 7.15 0.40
C TYR A 262 31.93 7.84 0.52
N THR A 263 33.01 7.07 0.37
CA THR A 263 34.39 7.61 0.32
C THR A 263 34.93 7.51 -1.09
N PHE A 264 35.06 8.66 -1.78
CA PHE A 264 35.65 8.72 -3.10
C PHE A 264 37.15 8.47 -3.04
N LEU A 265 37.65 7.53 -3.85
CA LEU A 265 39.06 7.14 -3.87
C LEU A 265 39.83 7.97 -4.90
N SER A 266 41.05 8.36 -4.53
CA SER A 266 42.03 8.89 -5.49
C SER A 266 42.61 7.77 -6.35
N ASP A 267 43.18 8.12 -7.51
CA ASP A 267 43.72 7.15 -8.47
C ASP A 267 44.73 6.16 -7.86
N ASP A 268 45.56 6.61 -6.91
CA ASP A 268 46.54 5.78 -6.20
C ASP A 268 45.91 4.80 -5.20
N ALA A 269 44.64 5.00 -4.84
CA ALA A 269 43.85 4.11 -3.99
C ALA A 269 42.87 3.21 -4.76
N LEU A 270 42.70 3.43 -6.08
CA LEU A 270 41.82 2.63 -6.91
C LEU A 270 42.37 1.21 -7.15
N PRO A 271 41.50 0.20 -7.34
CA PRO A 271 41.92 -1.12 -7.76
C PRO A 271 42.54 -1.10 -9.16
N VAL A 272 43.54 -1.95 -9.36
CA VAL A 272 44.28 -2.11 -10.60
C VAL A 272 44.03 -3.51 -11.14
N ILE A 273 43.62 -3.61 -12.41
CA ILE A 273 43.44 -4.89 -13.10
C ILE A 273 44.70 -5.33 -13.87
N SER A 274 45.02 -6.61 -13.78
CA SER A 274 46.10 -7.26 -14.54
C SER A 274 45.71 -8.70 -14.88
N GLY A 275 46.43 -9.38 -15.75
CA GLY A 275 46.14 -10.78 -16.05
C GLY A 275 46.94 -11.38 -17.18
N SER A 276 46.57 -12.60 -17.57
CA SER A 276 47.21 -13.36 -18.65
C SER A 276 46.96 -12.78 -20.06
N PHE A 277 46.22 -11.67 -20.17
CA PHE A 277 45.99 -10.92 -21.41
C PHE A 277 47.08 -9.86 -21.71
N GLY A 278 48.10 -9.72 -20.86
CA GLY A 278 49.18 -8.77 -21.04
C GLY A 278 48.89 -7.39 -20.46
N ASP A 279 49.67 -6.39 -20.85
CA ASP A 279 49.59 -5.02 -20.30
C ASP A 279 48.29 -4.32 -20.71
N VAL A 280 47.57 -3.78 -19.72
CA VAL A 280 46.36 -2.98 -19.93
C VAL A 280 46.71 -1.51 -19.91
N LYS A 281 46.32 -0.79 -20.97
CA LYS A 281 46.44 0.67 -21.01
C LYS A 281 45.52 1.28 -19.94
N ASP A 282 46.12 1.97 -18.97
CA ASP A 282 45.42 2.53 -17.80
C ASP A 282 44.66 1.43 -17.02
N PRO A 283 45.33 0.65 -16.15
CA PRO A 283 44.71 -0.50 -15.51
C PRO A 283 43.77 -0.13 -14.33
N LEU A 284 43.53 1.16 -14.06
CA LEU A 284 42.69 1.60 -12.96
C LEU A 284 41.22 1.24 -13.21
N MET A 285 40.58 0.64 -12.20
CA MET A 285 39.17 0.31 -12.21
C MET A 285 38.38 1.42 -11.49
N GLN A 286 37.37 1.96 -12.16
CA GLN A 286 36.62 3.15 -11.70
C GLN A 286 35.27 2.77 -11.11
N ASP A 287 34.89 3.32 -9.96
CA ASP A 287 33.58 3.08 -9.33
C ASP A 287 32.51 4.05 -9.86
N GLN A 288 32.05 3.79 -11.10
CA GLN A 288 31.07 4.68 -11.75
C GLN A 288 29.71 4.69 -11.03
N MET A 289 29.40 3.67 -10.24
CA MET A 289 28.12 3.55 -9.53
C MET A 289 28.17 4.16 -8.12
N LEU A 290 29.37 4.53 -7.63
CA LEU A 290 29.61 5.11 -6.31
C LEU A 290 29.11 4.19 -5.18
N ASP A 291 29.27 2.89 -5.37
CA ASP A 291 28.71 1.84 -4.51
C ASP A 291 29.71 0.70 -4.21
N HIS A 292 30.99 0.96 -4.45
CA HIS A 292 32.14 0.08 -4.33
C HIS A 292 32.23 -1.05 -5.37
N LEU A 293 31.61 -0.86 -6.53
CA LEU A 293 31.75 -1.71 -7.72
C LEU A 293 32.63 -1.03 -8.77
N PHE A 294 33.93 -1.34 -8.71
CA PHE A 294 34.92 -0.77 -9.60
C PHE A 294 34.88 -1.49 -10.95
N GLN A 295 35.02 -0.77 -12.06
CA GLN A 295 34.98 -1.38 -13.38
C GLN A 295 36.06 -0.93 -14.34
N LYS A 296 36.46 -1.83 -15.23
CA LYS A 296 37.35 -1.56 -16.36
C LYS A 296 36.98 -2.41 -17.57
N THR A 297 36.89 -1.78 -18.74
CA THR A 297 36.72 -2.49 -20.01
C THR A 297 38.09 -2.78 -20.65
N VAL A 298 38.29 -4.03 -21.07
CA VAL A 298 39.50 -4.49 -21.75
C VAL A 298 39.09 -5.23 -23.04
N PRO A 299 39.65 -4.86 -24.20
CA PRO A 299 39.42 -5.60 -25.44
C PRO A 299 40.17 -6.92 -25.41
N LEU A 300 39.45 -8.03 -25.47
CA LEU A 300 40.00 -9.39 -25.39
C LEU A 300 39.60 -10.25 -26.59
N LYS A 301 40.36 -11.32 -26.80
CA LYS A 301 40.01 -12.40 -27.72
C LYS A 301 39.23 -13.47 -26.97
N LYS A 302 38.49 -14.30 -27.69
CA LYS A 302 37.89 -15.50 -27.11
C LYS A 302 38.97 -16.37 -26.44
N GLY A 303 38.75 -16.74 -25.18
CA GLY A 303 39.70 -17.56 -24.43
C GLY A 303 39.48 -17.54 -22.92
N ASP A 304 40.31 -18.31 -22.20
CA ASP A 304 40.34 -18.31 -20.74
C ASP A 304 41.49 -17.43 -20.26
N TYR A 305 41.20 -16.58 -19.27
CA TYR A 305 42.15 -15.63 -18.72
C TYR A 305 42.23 -15.76 -17.21
N THR A 306 43.44 -15.70 -16.66
CA THR A 306 43.65 -15.49 -15.23
C THR A 306 43.76 -13.99 -14.98
N VAL A 307 42.84 -13.44 -14.20
CA VAL A 307 42.73 -12.01 -13.92
C VAL A 307 43.04 -11.76 -12.46
N THR A 308 43.87 -10.76 -12.19
CA THR A 308 44.23 -10.34 -10.85
C THR A 308 43.87 -8.88 -10.64
N VAL A 309 43.15 -8.60 -9.56
CA VAL A 309 42.85 -7.24 -9.10
C VAL A 309 43.64 -6.99 -7.81
N THR A 310 44.42 -5.91 -7.81
CA THR A 310 45.15 -5.44 -6.63
C THR A 310 44.60 -4.10 -6.19
N MET A 311 44.29 -3.95 -4.90
CA MET A 311 43.81 -2.71 -4.31
C MET A 311 44.64 -2.39 -3.05
N PRO A 312 45.13 -1.16 -2.88
CA PRO A 312 45.88 -0.79 -1.68
C PRO A 312 45.11 -1.10 -0.39
N GLY A 313 45.77 -1.77 0.56
CA GLY A 313 45.16 -2.15 1.83
C GLY A 313 44.24 -3.37 1.78
N ALA A 314 44.12 -4.05 0.65
CA ALA A 314 43.37 -5.30 0.50
C ALA A 314 44.24 -6.42 -0.11
N ASP A 315 43.88 -7.67 0.18
CA ASP A 315 44.49 -8.83 -0.47
C ASP A 315 44.16 -8.85 -1.97
N ALA A 316 45.11 -9.28 -2.79
CA ALA A 316 44.89 -9.43 -4.21
C ALA A 316 43.85 -10.53 -4.48
N LEU A 317 42.89 -10.25 -5.38
CA LEU A 317 41.93 -11.22 -5.88
C LEU A 317 42.41 -11.77 -7.22
N THR A 318 42.57 -13.09 -7.33
CA THR A 318 42.89 -13.76 -8.60
C THR A 318 41.78 -14.75 -8.97
N GLN A 319 41.24 -14.63 -10.18
CA GLN A 319 40.13 -15.45 -10.69
C GLN A 319 40.35 -15.83 -12.16
N THR A 320 39.97 -17.04 -12.54
CA THR A 320 39.92 -17.44 -13.96
C THR A 320 38.56 -17.06 -14.55
N VAL A 321 38.57 -16.39 -15.70
CA VAL A 321 37.37 -15.96 -16.44
C VAL A 321 37.38 -16.53 -17.85
N ASN A 322 36.20 -16.86 -18.36
CA ASN A 322 36.02 -17.31 -19.74
C ASN A 322 35.37 -16.20 -20.57
N VAL A 323 36.02 -15.82 -21.66
CA VAL A 323 35.52 -14.86 -22.65
C VAL A 323 35.04 -15.65 -23.87
N ALA A 324 33.74 -15.56 -24.18
CA ALA A 324 33.11 -16.43 -25.18
C ALA A 324 33.26 -15.94 -26.62
N LYS A 325 33.50 -14.63 -26.81
CA LYS A 325 33.66 -13.99 -28.12
C LYS A 325 34.73 -12.90 -28.08
N ASP A 326 35.29 -12.60 -29.24
CA ASP A 326 36.16 -11.44 -29.41
C ASP A 326 35.39 -10.15 -29.14
N GLY A 327 35.99 -9.21 -28.42
CA GLY A 327 35.41 -7.89 -28.19
C GLY A 327 35.79 -7.28 -26.85
N ASP A 328 35.08 -6.22 -26.49
CA ASP A 328 35.22 -5.55 -25.22
C ASP A 328 34.62 -6.39 -24.09
N VAL A 329 35.41 -6.61 -23.03
CA VAL A 329 34.98 -7.28 -21.80
C VAL A 329 35.04 -6.27 -20.68
N THR A 330 33.90 -6.02 -20.02
CA THR A 330 33.86 -5.17 -18.84
C THR A 330 34.02 -6.02 -17.60
N PHE A 331 35.12 -5.77 -16.88
CA PHE A 331 35.40 -6.35 -15.58
C PHE A 331 34.81 -5.48 -14.49
N TYR A 332 34.08 -6.08 -13.55
CA TYR A 332 33.58 -5.42 -12.35
C TYR A 332 34.14 -6.10 -11.11
N TYR A 333 34.82 -5.35 -10.25
CA TYR A 333 35.34 -5.79 -8.97
C TYR A 333 34.46 -5.25 -7.84
N ASP A 334 33.70 -6.15 -7.22
CA ASP A 334 32.94 -5.87 -6.01
C ASP A 334 33.89 -6.01 -4.81
N SER A 335 34.37 -4.89 -4.29
CA SER A 335 35.33 -4.90 -3.18
C SER A 335 34.72 -5.35 -1.86
N LYS A 336 33.39 -5.24 -1.68
CA LYS A 336 32.69 -5.71 -0.48
C LYS A 336 32.52 -7.21 -0.51
N ALA A 337 32.10 -7.76 -1.65
CA ALA A 337 31.96 -9.20 -1.86
C ALA A 337 33.29 -9.91 -2.14
N LYS A 338 34.36 -9.15 -2.42
CA LYS A 338 35.66 -9.64 -2.89
C LYS A 338 35.52 -10.56 -4.11
N HIS A 339 34.75 -10.10 -5.10
CA HIS A 339 34.38 -10.89 -6.28
C HIS A 339 34.62 -10.13 -7.58
N LEU A 340 35.03 -10.84 -8.63
CA LEU A 340 35.26 -10.30 -9.97
C LEU A 340 34.24 -10.88 -10.95
N ILE A 341 33.53 -9.99 -11.62
CA ILE A 341 32.57 -10.27 -12.69
C ILE A 341 33.22 -9.89 -14.02
N ALA A 342 33.04 -10.70 -15.06
CA ALA A 342 33.49 -10.40 -16.42
C ALA A 342 32.30 -10.47 -17.38
N ASP A 343 31.80 -9.32 -17.84
CA ASP A 343 30.71 -9.23 -18.81
C ASP A 343 31.29 -9.01 -20.22
N ASP A 344 31.25 -10.06 -21.03
CA ASP A 344 31.61 -10.04 -22.46
C ASP A 344 30.39 -9.75 -23.37
N GLY A 345 29.23 -9.43 -22.79
CA GLY A 345 28.00 -9.15 -23.51
C GLY A 345 27.43 -10.36 -24.26
N ARG A 346 27.74 -11.59 -23.85
CA ARG A 346 27.14 -12.81 -24.45
C ARG A 346 25.71 -13.09 -23.98
N ILE A 347 25.36 -12.68 -22.76
CA ILE A 347 24.02 -12.86 -22.20
C ILE A 347 23.12 -11.75 -22.73
N ARG A 348 22.22 -12.10 -23.66
CA ARG A 348 21.26 -11.17 -24.26
C ARG A 348 20.01 -11.05 -23.40
N GLU A 349 19.72 -9.83 -22.97
CA GLU A 349 18.56 -9.52 -22.11
C GLU A 349 17.23 -9.94 -22.75
N ASP A 350 17.04 -9.67 -24.04
CA ASP A 350 15.82 -10.03 -24.79
C ASP A 350 15.59 -11.55 -24.93
N LYS A 351 16.57 -12.36 -24.50
CA LYS A 351 16.50 -13.82 -24.53
C LYS A 351 16.42 -14.46 -23.15
N VAL A 352 16.55 -13.69 -22.06
CA VAL A 352 16.38 -14.21 -20.70
C VAL A 352 14.92 -14.05 -20.28
N TYR A 353 14.25 -15.16 -19.96
CA TYR A 353 12.82 -15.13 -19.67
C TYR A 353 12.42 -16.16 -18.61
N HIS A 354 11.70 -15.70 -17.60
CA HIS A 354 11.00 -16.50 -16.61
C HIS A 354 9.67 -15.81 -16.33
N ASP A 355 8.57 -16.56 -16.29
CA ASP A 355 7.26 -16.07 -15.90
C ASP A 355 6.75 -16.87 -14.70
N SER A 356 6.72 -16.24 -13.53
CA SER A 356 6.26 -16.87 -12.29
C SER A 356 4.78 -17.23 -12.29
N TRP A 357 4.00 -16.75 -13.27
CA TRP A 357 2.60 -17.10 -13.46
C TRP A 357 2.36 -18.25 -14.43
N SER A 358 3.42 -18.73 -15.09
CA SER A 358 3.36 -19.87 -15.99
C SER A 358 3.91 -21.12 -15.32
N THR A 359 3.16 -22.21 -15.39
CA THR A 359 3.56 -23.52 -14.86
C THR A 359 4.76 -24.12 -15.59
N ASP A 360 5.11 -23.62 -16.77
CA ASP A 360 6.33 -24.02 -17.49
C ASP A 360 7.61 -23.55 -16.76
N TYR A 361 7.51 -22.40 -16.06
CA TYR A 361 8.61 -21.74 -15.38
C TYR A 361 8.54 -21.84 -13.85
N ARG A 362 7.36 -22.03 -13.27
CA ARG A 362 7.16 -22.22 -11.84
C ARG A 362 6.06 -23.25 -11.56
N ALA A 363 6.43 -24.40 -11.00
CA ALA A 363 5.48 -25.46 -10.66
C ALA A 363 5.72 -26.01 -9.24
N PRO A 364 4.73 -25.93 -8.32
CA PRO A 364 3.38 -25.37 -8.53
C PRO A 364 3.36 -23.83 -8.66
N PHE A 365 2.29 -23.30 -9.26
CA PHE A 365 2.06 -21.85 -9.40
C PHE A 365 1.84 -21.19 -8.02
N GLU A 366 1.01 -21.81 -7.19
CA GLU A 366 0.54 -21.32 -5.89
C GLU A 366 1.61 -21.40 -4.77
N ALA A 367 1.20 -20.98 -3.56
CA ALA A 367 2.02 -21.14 -2.37
C ALA A 367 2.38 -22.61 -2.13
N VAL A 368 3.57 -22.85 -1.62
CA VAL A 368 4.15 -24.20 -1.55
C VAL A 368 3.93 -24.78 -0.16
N ARG A 369 3.39 -25.98 -0.09
CA ARG A 369 3.33 -26.73 1.17
C ARG A 369 4.73 -27.19 1.56
N GLU A 370 5.10 -27.05 2.83
CA GLU A 370 6.33 -27.61 3.38
C GLU A 370 6.52 -29.09 2.97
N GLY A 371 7.69 -29.41 2.45
CA GLY A 371 8.03 -30.74 1.93
C GLY A 371 7.58 -31.02 0.48
N THR A 372 6.92 -30.08 -0.20
CA THR A 372 6.54 -30.22 -1.62
C THR A 372 7.65 -29.68 -2.54
N PRO A 373 8.12 -30.45 -3.54
CA PRO A 373 9.09 -29.96 -4.51
C PRO A 373 8.54 -28.77 -5.33
N LEU A 374 9.35 -27.71 -5.44
CA LEU A 374 9.11 -26.56 -6.33
C LEU A 374 10.12 -26.61 -7.49
N LYS A 375 9.59 -26.77 -8.70
CA LYS A 375 10.37 -26.67 -9.94
C LYS A 375 10.38 -25.23 -10.43
N LEU A 376 11.57 -24.70 -10.67
CA LEU A 376 11.80 -23.38 -11.26
C LEU A 376 12.61 -23.54 -12.55
N SER A 377 12.17 -22.85 -13.59
CA SER A 377 12.84 -22.83 -14.90
C SER A 377 13.11 -21.41 -15.38
N LEU A 378 14.08 -21.26 -16.27
CA LEU A 378 14.46 -20.02 -16.94
C LEU A 378 14.85 -20.34 -18.39
N ALA A 379 14.39 -19.53 -19.34
CA ALA A 379 14.86 -19.57 -20.72
C ALA A 379 16.01 -18.56 -20.92
N THR A 380 17.00 -18.93 -21.73
CA THR A 380 18.12 -18.06 -22.15
C THR A 380 18.35 -18.21 -23.65
N GLY A 381 19.10 -17.32 -24.29
CA GLY A 381 19.55 -17.55 -25.67
C GLY A 381 20.39 -18.82 -25.78
N ALA A 382 20.24 -19.58 -26.88
CA ALA A 382 20.98 -20.83 -27.07
C ALA A 382 22.49 -20.59 -27.09
N GLY A 383 23.21 -21.19 -26.13
CA GLY A 383 24.66 -21.04 -25.98
C GLY A 383 25.12 -19.73 -25.33
N ASP A 384 24.22 -18.80 -25.01
CA ASP A 384 24.54 -17.55 -24.29
C ASP A 384 24.98 -17.85 -22.84
N VAL A 385 24.40 -18.89 -22.24
CA VAL A 385 24.66 -19.33 -20.86
C VAL A 385 25.30 -20.72 -20.86
N THR A 386 26.32 -20.89 -20.02
CA THR A 386 27.06 -22.13 -19.80
C THR A 386 26.86 -22.68 -18.40
N ASN A 387 26.53 -21.81 -17.44
CA ASN A 387 26.23 -22.15 -16.06
C ASN A 387 25.08 -21.27 -15.56
N ALA A 388 23.99 -21.87 -15.10
CA ALA A 388 22.90 -21.16 -14.45
C ALA A 388 22.73 -21.68 -13.02
N LYS A 389 22.53 -20.77 -12.07
CA LYS A 389 22.29 -21.08 -10.66
C LYS A 389 20.97 -20.46 -10.22
N LEU A 390 20.27 -21.14 -9.33
CA LEU A 390 19.17 -20.59 -8.55
C LEU A 390 19.70 -20.23 -7.17
N VAL A 391 19.53 -18.98 -6.76
CA VAL A 391 19.82 -18.52 -5.39
C VAL A 391 18.49 -18.38 -4.68
N VAL A 392 18.32 -19.13 -3.59
CA VAL A 392 17.12 -19.15 -2.76
C VAL A 392 17.46 -18.56 -1.40
N TYR A 393 16.63 -17.63 -0.96
CA TYR A 393 16.67 -17.01 0.36
C TYR A 393 15.52 -17.58 1.19
N LYS A 394 15.75 -17.90 2.46
CA LYS A 394 14.68 -17.96 3.46
C LYS A 394 14.79 -16.68 4.28
N ALA A 395 13.80 -15.79 4.13
CA ALA A 395 13.81 -14.51 4.81
C ALA A 395 13.70 -14.68 6.32
N LYS A 396 14.30 -13.75 7.06
CA LYS A 396 13.88 -13.47 8.43
C LYS A 396 12.73 -12.48 8.39
N VAL A 397 11.68 -12.71 9.16
CA VAL A 397 10.59 -11.73 9.31
C VAL A 397 11.01 -10.77 10.43
N THR A 398 11.12 -9.48 10.11
CA THR A 398 11.53 -8.46 11.08
C THR A 398 10.43 -7.42 11.29
N ALA A 399 10.35 -6.91 12.51
CA ALA A 399 9.53 -5.77 12.90
C ALA A 399 10.41 -4.51 12.86
N ASN A 400 10.69 -3.97 11.67
CA ASN A 400 11.60 -2.82 11.54
C ASN A 400 10.87 -1.48 11.72
N GLY A 401 10.48 -1.16 12.96
CA GLY A 401 10.21 0.21 13.45
C GLY A 401 9.24 1.07 12.64
N GLY A 402 8.30 0.44 11.93
CA GLY A 402 7.26 1.06 11.11
C GLY A 402 6.24 0.01 10.67
N ASP A 403 5.14 0.46 10.07
CA ASP A 403 3.87 -0.24 9.82
C ASP A 403 3.90 -1.58 9.03
N GLU A 404 5.03 -2.26 8.83
CA GLU A 404 5.10 -3.45 7.96
C GLU A 404 6.07 -4.55 8.44
N TYR A 405 5.54 -5.77 8.65
CA TYR A 405 6.34 -7.00 8.65
C TYR A 405 6.80 -7.34 7.25
N ASN A 406 8.08 -7.13 6.99
CA ASN A 406 8.68 -7.36 5.68
C ASN A 406 9.67 -8.52 5.72
N PRO A 407 9.72 -9.36 4.67
CA PRO A 407 10.76 -10.37 4.54
C PRO A 407 12.13 -9.70 4.35
N ASP A 408 13.00 -9.85 5.34
CA ASP A 408 14.41 -9.48 5.22
C ASP A 408 15.18 -10.67 4.64
N TYR A 409 15.40 -10.61 3.32
CA TYR A 409 16.21 -11.60 2.61
C TYR A 409 17.71 -11.46 2.89
N ALA A 410 18.17 -10.30 3.36
CA ALA A 410 19.58 -10.04 3.65
C ALA A 410 19.99 -10.62 5.02
N ASP A 411 19.12 -10.53 6.03
CA ASP A 411 19.28 -11.20 7.33
C ASP A 411 18.78 -12.67 7.32
N GLY A 412 18.36 -13.15 6.15
CA GLY A 412 17.89 -14.52 5.93
C GLY A 412 19.01 -15.54 5.69
N THR A 413 18.62 -16.82 5.49
CA THR A 413 19.56 -17.87 5.07
C THR A 413 19.59 -18.02 3.55
N VAL A 414 20.76 -18.17 2.95
CA VAL A 414 20.94 -18.31 1.49
C VAL A 414 21.35 -19.73 1.13
N THR A 415 20.76 -20.29 0.08
CA THR A 415 21.15 -21.58 -0.51
C THR A 415 21.20 -21.46 -2.03
N THR A 416 22.26 -21.99 -2.65
CA THR A 416 22.48 -21.92 -4.10
C THR A 416 22.38 -23.32 -4.71
N TYR A 417 21.62 -23.44 -5.79
CA TYR A 417 21.44 -24.68 -6.54
C TYR A 417 21.96 -24.52 -7.97
N ALA A 418 22.74 -25.48 -8.46
CA ALA A 418 23.08 -25.55 -9.87
C ALA A 418 21.84 -25.94 -10.68
N MET A 419 21.58 -25.24 -11.78
CA MET A 419 20.50 -25.58 -12.70
C MET A 419 21.01 -26.49 -13.81
N THR A 420 20.12 -27.32 -14.34
CA THR A 420 20.43 -28.21 -15.47
C THR A 420 19.76 -27.68 -16.73
N LYS A 421 20.50 -27.60 -17.84
CA LYS A 421 19.92 -27.38 -19.17
C LYS A 421 19.11 -28.61 -19.57
N THR A 422 17.79 -28.47 -19.63
CA THR A 422 16.85 -29.56 -19.92
C THR A 422 16.54 -29.70 -21.41
N GLY A 423 16.80 -28.67 -22.21
CA GLY A 423 16.62 -28.71 -23.65
C GLY A 423 16.95 -27.40 -24.34
N THR A 424 16.84 -27.41 -25.67
CA THR A 424 16.91 -26.23 -26.52
C THR A 424 15.69 -26.25 -27.44
N LYS A 425 14.93 -25.16 -27.49
CA LYS A 425 13.74 -25.00 -28.33
C LYS A 425 13.68 -23.58 -28.88
N ASP A 426 13.40 -23.44 -30.18
CA ASP A 426 13.23 -22.14 -30.86
C ASP A 426 14.38 -21.14 -30.63
N GLY A 427 15.62 -21.66 -30.56
CA GLY A 427 16.81 -20.84 -30.32
C GLY A 427 17.02 -20.42 -28.86
N GLN A 428 16.26 -20.97 -27.91
CA GLN A 428 16.40 -20.76 -26.48
C GLN A 428 16.81 -22.04 -25.75
N ASP A 429 17.71 -21.91 -24.78
CA ASP A 429 18.06 -22.97 -23.83
C ASP A 429 17.16 -22.87 -22.60
N ILE A 430 16.61 -24.00 -22.14
CA ILE A 430 15.76 -24.07 -20.94
C ILE A 430 16.56 -24.67 -19.80
N TRP A 431 16.74 -23.89 -18.74
CA TRP A 431 17.39 -24.30 -17.50
C TRP A 431 16.34 -24.58 -16.46
N SER A 432 16.46 -25.70 -15.74
CA SER A 432 15.54 -26.03 -14.64
C SER A 432 16.27 -26.58 -13.42
N VAL A 433 15.67 -26.36 -12.27
CA VAL A 433 16.03 -26.99 -11.00
C VAL A 433 14.77 -27.23 -10.18
N ALA A 434 14.76 -28.29 -9.37
CA ALA A 434 13.75 -28.49 -8.35
C ALA A 434 14.41 -28.43 -6.98
N PHE A 435 13.84 -27.65 -6.06
CA PHE A 435 14.23 -27.67 -4.66
C PHE A 435 13.00 -27.95 -3.79
N THR A 436 13.21 -28.56 -2.63
CA THR A 436 12.11 -28.92 -1.70
C THR A 436 12.32 -28.17 -0.39
N PRO A 437 11.54 -27.12 -0.10
CA PRO A 437 11.65 -26.41 1.17
C PRO A 437 11.24 -27.33 2.32
N GLN A 438 12.18 -27.55 3.25
CA GLN A 438 11.98 -28.45 4.40
C GLN A 438 11.34 -27.78 5.60
N THR A 439 11.17 -26.45 5.57
CA THR A 439 10.56 -25.67 6.64
C THR A 439 9.65 -24.63 6.04
N TYR A 440 8.58 -24.27 6.75
CA TYR A 440 7.73 -23.14 6.40
C TYR A 440 8.46 -21.78 6.57
N GLY A 441 7.90 -20.73 5.96
CA GLY A 441 8.40 -19.36 6.00
C GLY A 441 8.26 -18.65 4.65
N LEU A 442 8.70 -17.39 4.60
CA LEU A 442 8.82 -16.65 3.34
C LEU A 442 10.17 -16.92 2.69
N TYR A 443 10.12 -17.35 1.44
CA TYR A 443 11.28 -17.60 0.61
C TYR A 443 11.35 -16.58 -0.54
N GLY A 444 12.56 -16.30 -0.99
CA GLY A 444 12.85 -15.49 -2.16
C GLY A 444 13.72 -16.29 -3.13
N TYR A 445 13.59 -16.09 -4.44
CA TYR A 445 14.56 -16.65 -5.39
C TYR A 445 14.96 -15.68 -6.49
N LYS A 446 16.20 -15.85 -6.98
CA LYS A 446 16.73 -15.21 -8.18
C LYS A 446 17.59 -16.19 -8.97
N PHE A 447 17.82 -15.90 -10.24
CA PHE A 447 18.73 -16.67 -11.08
C PHE A 447 20.06 -15.94 -11.24
N VAL A 448 21.17 -16.68 -11.31
CA VAL A 448 22.51 -16.16 -11.59
C VAL A 448 23.06 -16.87 -12.80
N LEU A 449 23.46 -16.11 -13.82
CA LEU A 449 23.85 -16.60 -15.15
C LEU A 449 25.34 -16.35 -15.38
N ASN A 450 26.08 -17.42 -15.66
CA ASN A 450 27.53 -17.46 -15.82
C ASN A 450 28.30 -16.77 -14.68
N ASP A 451 27.74 -16.75 -13.46
CA ASP A 451 28.30 -15.99 -12.33
C ASP A 451 28.53 -14.50 -12.67
N THR A 452 27.74 -13.96 -13.60
CA THR A 452 27.92 -12.62 -14.18
C THR A 452 26.70 -11.73 -13.95
N LYS A 453 25.50 -12.18 -14.34
CA LYS A 453 24.25 -11.40 -14.26
C LYS A 453 23.21 -12.11 -13.41
N GLU A 454 22.35 -11.33 -12.77
CA GLU A 454 21.24 -11.79 -11.96
C GLU A 454 19.91 -11.52 -12.68
N TYR A 455 18.96 -12.46 -12.60
CA TYR A 455 17.59 -12.29 -13.08
C TYR A 455 16.60 -12.49 -11.93
N GLY A 456 15.71 -11.52 -11.70
CA GLY A 456 14.78 -11.49 -10.56
C GLY A 456 13.51 -10.72 -10.87
N ASP A 457 12.66 -10.51 -9.86
CA ASP A 457 11.41 -9.73 -9.90
C ASP A 457 11.73 -8.27 -10.30
N ASP A 458 10.94 -7.68 -11.21
CA ASP A 458 11.12 -6.29 -11.71
C ASP A 458 10.45 -5.24 -10.81
N ALA A 459 10.21 -5.59 -9.54
CA ALA A 459 9.42 -4.85 -8.57
C ALA A 459 7.91 -4.75 -8.88
N LYS A 460 7.41 -5.37 -9.96
CA LYS A 460 5.99 -5.68 -10.14
C LYS A 460 5.76 -7.12 -9.67
N PRO A 461 5.07 -7.34 -8.55
CA PRO A 461 4.97 -8.68 -7.97
C PRO A 461 4.39 -9.71 -8.96
N GLY A 462 5.11 -10.80 -9.16
CA GLY A 462 4.67 -11.90 -10.04
C GLY A 462 4.98 -11.64 -11.52
N SER A 463 4.45 -12.48 -12.41
CA SER A 463 4.73 -12.41 -13.86
C SER A 463 6.24 -12.55 -14.17
N THR A 464 6.72 -11.80 -15.16
CA THR A 464 8.10 -11.73 -15.64
C THR A 464 9.02 -10.93 -14.72
N GLY A 465 10.29 -10.76 -15.10
CA GLY A 465 11.19 -9.88 -14.37
C GLY A 465 12.32 -9.30 -15.21
N GLU A 466 13.41 -8.94 -14.54
CA GLU A 466 14.48 -8.12 -15.12
C GLU A 466 15.87 -8.77 -14.95
N LEU A 467 16.76 -8.49 -15.91
CA LEU A 467 18.17 -8.89 -15.88
C LEU A 467 19.02 -7.69 -15.42
N LYS A 468 19.79 -7.83 -14.36
CA LYS A 468 20.77 -6.82 -13.91
C LYS A 468 22.12 -7.45 -13.68
N LEU A 469 23.15 -6.60 -13.58
CA LEU A 469 24.48 -7.05 -13.17
C LEU A 469 24.47 -7.61 -11.74
N ARG A 470 23.81 -6.89 -10.82
CA ARG A 470 23.57 -7.31 -9.44
C ARG A 470 22.37 -6.56 -8.85
N GLY A 471 21.81 -7.07 -7.76
CA GLY A 471 20.79 -6.36 -6.97
C GLY A 471 19.38 -6.45 -7.54
N VAL A 472 19.06 -7.49 -8.31
CA VAL A 472 17.65 -7.80 -8.65
C VAL A 472 16.88 -8.15 -7.39
N LYS A 473 15.59 -7.79 -7.36
CA LYS A 473 14.70 -8.19 -6.27
C LYS A 473 14.39 -9.71 -6.41
N PRO A 474 14.41 -10.50 -5.33
CA PRO A 474 13.98 -11.90 -5.41
C PRO A 474 12.47 -12.01 -5.67
N TYR A 475 12.07 -13.02 -6.45
CA TYR A 475 10.67 -13.45 -6.54
C TYR A 475 10.25 -14.12 -5.24
N GLN A 476 9.03 -13.85 -4.76
CA GLN A 476 8.51 -14.42 -3.53
C GLN A 476 7.98 -15.86 -3.71
N VAL A 477 8.21 -16.71 -2.71
CA VAL A 477 7.57 -18.01 -2.52
C VAL A 477 7.12 -18.11 -1.07
N THR A 478 5.82 -18.13 -0.85
CA THR A 478 5.26 -18.44 0.48
C THR A 478 5.29 -19.95 0.69
N VAL A 479 5.97 -20.41 1.73
CA VAL A 479 5.97 -21.82 2.14
C VAL A 479 5.18 -21.95 3.44
N TYR A 480 4.11 -22.74 3.41
CA TYR A 480 3.21 -22.91 4.56
C TYR A 480 3.35 -24.28 5.21
N ARG A 481 3.05 -24.35 6.51
CA ARG A 481 3.16 -25.57 7.32
C ARG A 481 2.39 -26.74 6.74
N ARG A 482 2.94 -27.95 6.91
CA ARG A 482 2.31 -29.21 6.48
C ARG A 482 0.99 -29.52 7.22
N ASP A 483 0.68 -28.87 8.32
CA ASP A 483 -0.56 -29.06 9.08
C ASP A 483 -1.48 -27.84 9.04
N PHE A 484 -1.15 -26.82 8.23
CA PHE A 484 -1.97 -25.61 8.16
C PHE A 484 -3.39 -25.91 7.70
N LYS A 485 -4.35 -25.46 8.52
CA LYS A 485 -5.79 -25.57 8.32
C LYS A 485 -6.47 -24.30 8.83
N THR A 486 -7.49 -23.89 8.13
CA THR A 486 -8.38 -22.78 8.49
C THR A 486 -9.80 -23.30 8.77
N PRO A 487 -10.62 -22.61 9.58
CA PRO A 487 -11.96 -23.09 9.94
C PRO A 487 -12.88 -23.24 8.72
N ASP A 488 -13.47 -24.42 8.53
CA ASP A 488 -14.32 -24.66 7.35
C ASP A 488 -15.61 -23.82 7.35
N TRP A 489 -16.14 -23.49 8.53
CA TRP A 489 -17.32 -22.63 8.64
C TRP A 489 -17.08 -21.22 8.06
N ALA A 490 -15.85 -20.69 8.15
CA ALA A 490 -15.51 -19.37 7.65
C ALA A 490 -15.42 -19.36 6.10
N LYS A 491 -14.89 -20.42 5.48
CA LYS A 491 -14.91 -20.63 4.03
C LYS A 491 -16.34 -20.62 3.45
N GLU A 492 -17.28 -21.19 4.21
CA GLU A 492 -18.70 -21.23 3.85
C GLU A 492 -19.49 -19.97 4.25
N ALA A 493 -18.92 -19.12 5.09
CA ALA A 493 -19.65 -18.01 5.68
C ALA A 493 -20.01 -16.94 4.65
N VAL A 494 -21.13 -16.28 4.90
CA VAL A 494 -21.46 -14.95 4.40
C VAL A 494 -21.49 -14.05 5.63
N CYS A 495 -20.47 -13.22 5.76
CA CYS A 495 -20.24 -12.38 6.92
C CYS A 495 -20.97 -11.03 6.76
N TYR A 496 -21.41 -10.47 7.88
CA TYR A 496 -22.03 -9.15 7.93
C TYR A 496 -21.34 -8.31 9.01
N GLN A 497 -20.68 -7.22 8.61
CA GLN A 497 -20.00 -6.31 9.51
C GLN A 497 -21.00 -5.31 10.11
N ILE A 498 -21.04 -5.24 11.44
CA ILE A 498 -21.89 -4.33 12.21
C ILE A 498 -21.04 -3.35 13.01
N PHE A 499 -21.30 -2.05 12.81
CA PHE A 499 -20.91 -1.01 13.74
C PHE A 499 -22.06 -0.80 14.75
N PRO A 500 -21.93 -1.24 16.02
CA PRO A 500 -23.06 -1.43 16.94
C PRO A 500 -23.95 -0.19 17.12
N ASP A 501 -23.36 0.95 17.47
CA ASP A 501 -24.06 2.21 17.77
C ASP A 501 -24.93 2.71 16.61
N ARG A 502 -24.68 2.23 15.39
CA ARG A 502 -25.29 2.73 14.16
C ARG A 502 -26.22 1.71 13.52
N PHE A 503 -26.35 0.51 14.07
CA PHE A 503 -27.13 -0.55 13.43
C PHE A 503 -28.59 -0.59 13.85
N PHE A 504 -28.91 -0.79 15.13
CA PHE A 504 -30.28 -0.70 15.64
C PHE A 504 -30.29 -0.45 17.15
N ASN A 505 -31.07 0.53 17.60
CA ASN A 505 -31.32 0.80 19.03
C ASN A 505 -32.42 -0.14 19.54
N GLY A 506 -32.01 -1.13 20.33
CA GLY A 506 -32.87 -2.19 20.86
C GLY A 506 -33.31 -1.95 22.30
N ASP A 507 -32.49 -1.24 23.09
CA ASP A 507 -32.75 -0.89 24.48
C ASP A 507 -32.37 0.56 24.79
N LYS A 508 -33.36 1.45 24.71
CA LYS A 508 -33.20 2.88 25.03
C LYS A 508 -32.81 3.18 26.48
N SER A 509 -32.86 2.21 27.38
CA SER A 509 -32.51 2.43 28.79
C SER A 509 -31.01 2.66 28.99
N ASN A 510 -30.18 2.21 28.04
CA ASN A 510 -28.73 2.36 28.06
C ASN A 510 -28.21 3.57 27.27
N ASP A 511 -29.06 4.26 26.48
CA ASP A 511 -28.71 5.42 25.63
C ASP A 511 -28.04 6.58 26.38
N TYR A 512 -28.17 6.63 27.71
CA TYR A 512 -27.64 7.65 28.61
C TYR A 512 -26.79 7.06 29.75
N ALA A 513 -26.18 5.89 29.52
CA ALA A 513 -25.47 5.14 30.55
C ALA A 513 -24.24 5.88 31.14
N ARG A 514 -23.66 6.85 30.42
CA ARG A 514 -22.62 7.76 30.93
C ARG A 514 -22.80 9.18 30.40
N ALA A 515 -22.28 10.16 31.16
CA ALA A 515 -22.34 11.58 30.80
C ALA A 515 -21.05 12.09 30.11
N ASN A 516 -19.92 11.41 30.31
CA ASN A 516 -18.62 11.81 29.79
C ASN A 516 -18.04 10.73 28.88
N ALA A 517 -17.35 11.15 27.83
CA ALA A 517 -16.54 10.30 26.95
C ALA A 517 -15.08 10.33 27.45
N ARG A 518 -14.13 10.76 26.61
CA ARG A 518 -12.70 10.85 26.95
C ARG A 518 -12.44 11.94 27.98
N GLY A 519 -11.85 11.60 29.12
CA GLY A 519 -11.62 12.55 30.22
C GLY A 519 -12.95 13.16 30.69
N TYR A 520 -13.02 14.47 30.77
CA TYR A 520 -14.24 15.18 31.20
C TYR A 520 -15.02 15.79 30.01
N GLN A 521 -14.79 15.31 28.78
CA GLN A 521 -15.55 15.75 27.61
C GLN A 521 -16.96 15.14 27.64
N PRO A 522 -18.02 15.91 27.32
CA PRO A 522 -19.39 15.43 27.34
C PRO A 522 -19.65 14.40 26.21
N VAL A 523 -20.66 13.54 26.42
CA VAL A 523 -21.20 12.67 25.38
C VAL A 523 -22.25 13.42 24.56
N GLN A 524 -22.17 13.32 23.22
CA GLN A 524 -23.16 13.88 22.32
C GLN A 524 -24.24 12.84 21.96
N HIS A 525 -25.49 13.08 22.34
CA HIS A 525 -26.60 12.22 21.94
C HIS A 525 -27.22 12.71 20.62
N ARG A 526 -27.25 11.82 19.62
CA ARG A 526 -27.78 12.09 18.29
C ARG A 526 -29.10 11.34 18.09
N LYS A 527 -30.02 11.93 17.32
CA LYS A 527 -31.23 11.22 16.86
C LYS A 527 -30.85 10.26 15.74
N TRP A 528 -31.54 9.13 15.66
CA TRP A 528 -31.33 8.12 14.59
C TRP A 528 -31.32 8.68 13.16
N SER A 529 -32.08 9.76 12.89
CA SER A 529 -32.19 10.38 11.56
C SER A 529 -31.11 11.43 11.24
N GLU A 530 -30.24 11.75 12.20
CA GLU A 530 -29.16 12.73 12.02
C GLU A 530 -27.93 12.08 11.37
N LEU A 531 -27.03 12.91 10.87
CA LEU A 531 -25.73 12.45 10.37
C LEU A 531 -24.72 12.38 11.52
N PRO A 532 -23.70 11.50 11.42
CA PRO A 532 -22.57 11.50 12.35
C PRO A 532 -21.98 12.90 12.51
N ALA A 533 -21.44 13.21 13.69
CA ALA A 533 -20.81 14.47 13.97
C ALA A 533 -19.71 14.79 12.95
N ASN A 534 -19.69 16.01 12.44
CA ASN A 534 -18.58 16.52 11.66
C ASN A 534 -18.33 17.98 12.03
N TYR A 535 -17.13 18.28 12.52
CA TYR A 535 -16.80 19.59 13.08
C TYR A 535 -17.09 20.75 12.09
N SER A 536 -16.88 20.51 10.79
CA SER A 536 -17.05 21.54 9.74
C SER A 536 -18.47 21.65 9.18
N LYS A 537 -19.32 20.64 9.34
CA LYS A 537 -20.65 20.57 8.68
C LYS A 537 -21.81 20.38 9.63
N THR A 538 -21.64 19.50 10.61
CA THR A 538 -22.64 19.15 11.62
C THR A 538 -21.94 19.10 12.98
N PRO A 539 -21.50 20.27 13.48
CA PRO A 539 -20.72 20.35 14.72
C PRO A 539 -21.49 19.76 15.91
N ALA A 540 -20.77 19.52 17.00
CA ALA A 540 -21.33 18.94 18.22
C ALA A 540 -22.54 19.72 18.74
N ALA A 541 -23.54 19.00 19.24
CA ALA A 541 -24.77 19.59 19.77
C ALA A 541 -24.59 20.21 21.17
N ASP A 542 -23.60 19.72 21.93
CA ASP A 542 -23.28 20.07 23.31
C ASP A 542 -21.96 20.84 23.46
N GLY A 543 -21.30 21.14 22.34
CA GLY A 543 -20.21 22.13 22.27
C GLY A 543 -18.79 21.58 22.43
N ASP A 544 -18.57 20.26 22.44
CA ASP A 544 -17.23 19.72 22.22
C ASP A 544 -16.85 19.74 20.71
N LYS A 545 -15.62 19.35 20.36
CA LYS A 545 -15.14 19.34 18.97
C LYS A 545 -14.82 17.94 18.46
N TRP A 546 -15.20 16.91 19.21
CA TRP A 546 -14.71 15.56 19.02
C TRP A 546 -15.76 14.72 18.30
N GLU A 547 -15.48 14.37 17.05
CA GLU A 547 -16.41 13.62 16.20
C GLU A 547 -16.65 12.18 16.73
N CYS A 548 -15.73 11.65 17.53
CA CYS A 548 -15.82 10.33 18.15
C CYS A 548 -16.72 10.27 19.41
N ASN A 549 -17.25 11.40 19.87
CA ASN A 549 -18.08 11.47 21.09
C ASN A 549 -19.59 11.42 20.81
N ASP A 550 -20.00 11.12 19.58
CA ASP A 550 -21.42 11.07 19.20
C ASP A 550 -22.03 9.65 19.20
N PHE A 551 -23.21 9.53 19.82
CA PHE A 551 -23.88 8.24 20.05
C PHE A 551 -25.34 8.30 19.58
N PHE A 552 -25.76 7.25 18.88
CA PHE A 552 -27.10 7.09 18.31
C PHE A 552 -27.94 6.03 19.04
N GLY A 553 -27.30 5.25 19.92
CA GLY A 553 -27.96 4.29 20.82
C GLY A 553 -28.13 2.89 20.23
N GLY A 554 -27.42 2.55 19.16
CA GLY A 554 -27.40 1.17 18.68
C GLY A 554 -26.68 0.23 19.65
N ASP A 555 -27.19 -0.98 19.85
CA ASP A 555 -26.77 -1.85 20.97
C ASP A 555 -26.85 -3.36 20.65
N ILE A 556 -26.35 -4.21 21.56
CA ILE A 556 -26.31 -5.67 21.42
C ILE A 556 -27.72 -6.28 21.40
N ALA A 557 -28.64 -5.75 22.20
CA ALA A 557 -30.05 -6.17 22.20
C ALA A 557 -30.68 -5.88 20.82
N GLY A 558 -30.28 -4.79 20.18
CA GLY A 558 -30.73 -4.38 18.86
C GLY A 558 -30.21 -5.29 17.76
N ILE A 559 -28.94 -5.72 17.83
CA ILE A 559 -28.41 -6.77 16.96
C ILE A 559 -29.25 -8.05 17.11
N THR A 560 -29.53 -8.47 18.35
CA THR A 560 -30.35 -9.66 18.65
C THR A 560 -31.74 -9.57 18.03
N GLN A 561 -32.40 -8.42 18.15
CA GLN A 561 -33.73 -8.16 17.56
C GLN A 561 -33.75 -8.19 16.02
N LYS A 562 -32.58 -8.08 15.37
CA LYS A 562 -32.45 -8.06 13.91
C LYS A 562 -31.87 -9.34 13.32
N LEU A 563 -31.62 -10.38 14.13
CA LEU A 563 -31.14 -11.67 13.63
C LEU A 563 -32.07 -12.30 12.57
N ASP A 564 -33.39 -12.12 12.67
CA ASP A 564 -34.33 -12.63 11.66
C ASP A 564 -34.17 -11.92 10.30
N TYR A 565 -33.85 -10.62 10.32
CA TYR A 565 -33.54 -9.87 9.09
C TYR A 565 -32.25 -10.41 8.46
N LEU A 566 -31.19 -10.56 9.25
CA LEU A 566 -29.88 -11.05 8.80
C LEU A 566 -29.97 -12.50 8.28
N GLN A 567 -30.64 -13.39 9.02
CA GLN A 567 -30.88 -14.76 8.57
C GLN A 567 -31.71 -14.78 7.29
N GLY A 568 -32.73 -13.94 7.19
CA GLY A 568 -33.55 -13.79 6.00
C GLY A 568 -32.81 -13.18 4.80
N LEU A 569 -31.64 -12.57 5.01
CA LEU A 569 -30.71 -12.16 3.96
C LEU A 569 -29.82 -13.33 3.49
N GLY A 570 -29.60 -14.31 4.36
CA GLY A 570 -28.72 -15.47 4.15
C GLY A 570 -27.35 -15.35 4.82
N VAL A 571 -27.21 -14.40 5.76
CA VAL A 571 -26.01 -14.21 6.59
C VAL A 571 -25.81 -15.42 7.50
N THR A 572 -24.55 -15.83 7.68
CA THR A 572 -24.15 -16.95 8.55
C THR A 572 -23.07 -16.57 9.55
N ALA A 573 -22.42 -15.41 9.40
CA ALA A 573 -21.51 -14.87 10.41
C ALA A 573 -21.74 -13.37 10.62
N ILE A 574 -21.57 -12.89 11.85
CA ILE A 574 -21.57 -11.47 12.18
C ILE A 574 -20.18 -11.10 12.66
N TYR A 575 -19.58 -10.10 12.03
CA TYR A 575 -18.42 -9.41 12.56
C TYR A 575 -18.89 -8.13 13.24
N VAL A 576 -18.60 -7.98 14.52
CA VAL A 576 -18.93 -6.76 15.27
C VAL A 576 -17.65 -5.98 15.56
N ASN A 577 -17.66 -4.68 15.22
CA ASN A 577 -16.66 -3.72 15.68
C ASN A 577 -16.58 -3.71 17.23
N PRO A 578 -15.55 -3.11 17.87
CA PRO A 578 -15.28 -3.35 19.28
C PRO A 578 -16.49 -3.09 20.18
N ILE A 579 -16.77 -4.00 21.11
CA ILE A 579 -17.88 -3.91 22.09
C ILE A 579 -17.41 -3.83 23.54
N TYR A 580 -16.11 -3.88 23.80
CA TYR A 580 -15.55 -3.62 25.13
C TYR A 580 -15.86 -2.20 25.57
N ASN A 581 -15.84 -1.98 26.88
CA ASN A 581 -15.94 -0.64 27.45
C ASN A 581 -14.84 0.27 26.90
N ALA A 582 -15.23 1.40 26.34
CA ALA A 582 -14.34 2.40 25.74
C ALA A 582 -14.98 3.79 25.80
N CYS A 583 -14.21 4.87 25.62
CA CYS A 583 -14.78 6.22 25.73
C CYS A 583 -15.48 6.71 24.45
N SER A 584 -15.00 6.33 23.26
CA SER A 584 -15.55 6.78 21.97
C SER A 584 -16.73 5.95 21.46
N ASN A 585 -17.33 6.41 20.36
CA ASN A 585 -18.35 5.68 19.60
C ASN A 585 -17.80 4.45 18.86
N HIS A 586 -16.52 4.45 18.51
CA HIS A 586 -15.86 3.39 17.71
C HIS A 586 -15.19 2.33 18.59
N ARG A 587 -14.85 2.69 19.84
CA ARG A 587 -14.41 1.79 20.91
C ARG A 587 -13.05 1.12 20.69
N TYR A 588 -12.21 1.68 19.81
CA TYR A 588 -10.81 1.30 19.64
C TYR A 588 -9.90 1.80 20.78
N ASP A 589 -10.38 2.80 21.52
CA ASP A 589 -9.80 3.35 22.75
C ASP A 589 -10.30 2.60 23.99
N ALA A 590 -10.03 1.29 24.03
CA ALA A 590 -10.51 0.40 25.10
C ALA A 590 -10.19 0.97 26.49
N VAL A 591 -11.23 1.14 27.31
CA VAL A 591 -11.13 1.54 28.71
C VAL A 591 -10.93 0.32 29.61
N ASP A 592 -11.66 -0.76 29.34
CA ASP A 592 -11.56 -2.01 30.07
C ASP A 592 -11.99 -3.22 29.21
N TYR A 593 -11.06 -4.13 28.92
CA TYR A 593 -11.33 -5.39 28.22
C TYR A 593 -12.16 -6.38 29.03
N GLY A 594 -12.28 -6.16 30.35
CA GLY A 594 -13.03 -7.01 31.26
C GLY A 594 -14.54 -6.81 31.20
N THR A 595 -15.02 -5.73 30.56
CA THR A 595 -16.42 -5.30 30.57
C THR A 595 -16.95 -4.91 29.19
N ILE A 596 -18.27 -5.02 29.01
CA ILE A 596 -18.98 -4.51 27.82
C ILE A 596 -19.21 -3.00 27.98
N ASP A 597 -19.16 -2.27 26.87
CA ASP A 597 -19.48 -0.85 26.89
C ASP A 597 -20.92 -0.61 27.34
N PRO A 598 -21.15 0.25 28.35
CA PRO A 598 -22.47 0.41 28.94
C PRO A 598 -23.49 1.07 28.00
N PHE A 599 -23.09 1.73 26.90
CA PHE A 599 -24.03 2.16 25.86
C PHE A 599 -24.47 1.01 24.94
N LEU A 600 -23.76 -0.12 24.93
CA LEU A 600 -24.10 -1.28 24.11
C LEU A 600 -24.85 -2.39 24.88
N GLY A 601 -24.83 -2.33 26.22
CA GLY A 601 -25.48 -3.29 27.10
C GLY A 601 -24.52 -3.90 28.11
N ASN A 602 -24.68 -5.19 28.37
CA ASN A 602 -23.88 -5.95 29.34
C ASN A 602 -23.65 -7.40 28.89
N PHE A 603 -22.93 -8.20 29.68
CA PHE A 603 -22.66 -9.62 29.33
C PHE A 603 -23.92 -10.47 29.17
N GLN A 604 -25.02 -10.19 29.88
CA GLN A 604 -26.27 -10.93 29.69
C GLN A 604 -26.86 -10.71 28.29
N ASP A 605 -26.70 -9.50 27.73
CA ASP A 605 -27.13 -9.19 26.37
C ASP A 605 -26.27 -9.95 25.35
N LEU A 606 -24.95 -10.04 25.60
CA LEU A 606 -24.04 -10.83 24.77
C LEU A 606 -24.36 -12.33 24.85
N GLU A 607 -24.57 -12.89 26.04
CA GLU A 607 -25.00 -14.28 26.22
C GLU A 607 -26.30 -14.56 25.43
N THR A 608 -27.24 -13.62 25.46
CA THR A 608 -28.50 -13.73 24.73
C THR A 608 -28.27 -13.72 23.21
N LEU A 609 -27.45 -12.78 22.72
CA LEU A 609 -27.05 -12.72 21.31
C LEU A 609 -26.39 -14.04 20.87
N SER A 610 -25.37 -14.49 21.60
CA SER A 610 -24.63 -15.72 21.33
C SER A 610 -25.55 -16.95 21.31
N ALA A 611 -26.49 -17.06 22.26
CA ALA A 611 -27.45 -18.15 22.31
C ALA A 611 -28.42 -18.13 21.11
N GLU A 612 -28.92 -16.97 20.72
CA GLU A 612 -29.82 -16.82 19.57
C GLU A 612 -29.12 -17.03 18.23
N MET A 613 -27.85 -16.63 18.10
CA MET A 613 -27.01 -16.92 16.95
C MET A 613 -26.72 -18.41 16.83
N LYS A 614 -26.37 -19.07 17.94
CA LYS A 614 -26.15 -20.53 17.96
C LYS A 614 -27.38 -21.32 17.50
N LYS A 615 -28.59 -20.93 17.92
CA LYS A 615 -29.85 -21.54 17.44
C LYS A 615 -30.03 -21.44 15.92
N ARG A 616 -29.41 -20.44 15.29
CA ARG A 616 -29.47 -20.17 13.85
C ARG A 616 -28.28 -20.73 13.08
N GLY A 617 -27.34 -21.39 13.76
CA GLY A 617 -26.08 -21.86 13.16
C GLY A 617 -25.20 -20.69 12.70
N MET A 618 -25.27 -19.55 13.37
CA MET A 618 -24.48 -18.37 13.07
C MET A 618 -23.24 -18.27 13.96
N HIS A 619 -22.21 -17.61 13.44
CA HIS A 619 -20.93 -17.40 14.11
C HIS A 619 -20.71 -15.92 14.45
N LEU A 620 -20.16 -15.66 15.64
CA LEU A 620 -19.83 -14.31 16.09
C LEU A 620 -18.32 -14.10 15.98
N ILE A 621 -17.92 -13.08 15.23
CA ILE A 621 -16.55 -12.58 15.13
C ILE A 621 -16.53 -11.23 15.83
N MET A 622 -15.57 -11.01 16.72
CA MET A 622 -15.43 -9.76 17.46
C MET A 622 -14.09 -9.11 17.15
N ASP A 623 -14.07 -7.79 17.18
CA ASP A 623 -12.86 -7.00 17.07
C ASP A 623 -12.00 -7.06 18.35
N GLY A 624 -10.72 -7.39 18.19
CA GLY A 624 -9.72 -7.52 19.24
C GLY A 624 -8.63 -6.47 19.06
N VAL A 625 -8.67 -5.42 19.89
CA VAL A 625 -7.73 -4.30 19.85
C VAL A 625 -6.65 -4.53 20.90
N TYR A 626 -5.60 -5.25 20.55
CA TYR A 626 -4.56 -5.68 21.50
C TYR A 626 -3.23 -4.95 21.33
N ASN A 627 -3.12 -4.01 20.38
CA ASN A 627 -1.95 -3.15 20.20
C ASN A 627 -1.89 -2.04 21.27
N HIS A 628 -3.03 -1.40 21.53
CA HIS A 628 -3.16 -0.20 22.35
C HIS A 628 -4.46 -0.18 23.15
N VAL A 629 -4.52 0.72 24.13
CA VAL A 629 -5.72 1.07 24.91
C VAL A 629 -6.01 2.57 24.83
N GLY A 630 -7.15 3.01 25.34
CA GLY A 630 -7.43 4.43 25.54
C GLY A 630 -6.51 5.08 26.57
N ASP A 631 -6.15 6.35 26.39
CA ASP A 631 -5.43 7.13 27.43
C ASP A 631 -6.29 7.36 28.69
N ASP A 632 -7.60 7.19 28.57
CA ASP A 632 -8.59 7.19 29.66
C ASP A 632 -8.90 5.78 30.20
N SER A 633 -8.09 4.78 29.85
CA SER A 633 -8.29 3.40 30.31
C SER A 633 -7.95 3.20 31.77
N ILE A 634 -8.49 2.15 32.40
CA ILE A 634 -8.11 1.78 33.77
C ILE A 634 -6.63 1.40 33.90
N TYR A 635 -6.01 0.99 32.78
CA TYR A 635 -4.62 0.57 32.71
C TYR A 635 -3.66 1.77 32.67
N PHE A 636 -4.06 2.85 32.00
CA PHE A 636 -3.23 4.05 31.82
C PHE A 636 -3.61 5.19 32.77
N ASP A 637 -4.91 5.46 32.92
CA ASP A 637 -5.56 6.49 33.74
C ASP A 637 -4.89 7.87 33.69
N ARG A 638 -4.91 8.51 32.51
CA ARG A 638 -4.36 9.86 32.35
C ARG A 638 -5.05 10.91 33.23
N TYR A 639 -6.31 10.68 33.60
CA TYR A 639 -7.18 11.69 34.18
C TYR A 639 -7.51 11.47 35.68
N GLY A 640 -6.94 10.42 36.29
CA GLY A 640 -7.12 10.07 37.71
C GLY A 640 -8.57 9.73 38.06
N LYS A 641 -9.27 8.99 37.18
CA LYS A 641 -10.71 8.70 37.34
C LYS A 641 -10.98 7.46 38.16
N TYR A 642 -10.04 6.52 38.20
CA TYR A 642 -10.31 5.18 38.71
C TYR A 642 -9.72 4.98 40.10
N LYS A 643 -10.28 4.00 40.81
CA LYS A 643 -9.76 3.58 42.12
C LYS A 643 -8.45 2.81 41.98
N THR A 644 -8.26 2.12 40.86
CA THR A 644 -7.04 1.36 40.60
C THR A 644 -6.04 2.28 39.91
N VAL A 645 -4.80 2.31 40.41
CA VAL A 645 -3.75 3.19 39.89
C VAL A 645 -3.40 2.80 38.45
N GLY A 646 -3.52 3.74 37.52
CA GLY A 646 -3.05 3.61 36.15
C GLY A 646 -1.57 3.98 35.98
N ALA A 647 -0.95 3.55 34.88
CA ALA A 647 0.47 3.79 34.64
C ALA A 647 0.84 5.29 34.55
N TYR A 648 0.03 6.09 33.87
CA TYR A 648 0.26 7.52 33.73
C TYR A 648 0.17 8.24 35.08
N GLU A 649 -0.84 7.91 35.86
CA GLU A 649 -1.02 8.46 37.22
C GLU A 649 0.19 8.15 38.10
N TYR A 650 0.68 6.91 38.09
CA TYR A 650 1.86 6.51 38.86
C TYR A 650 3.14 7.26 38.42
N TRP A 651 3.46 7.24 37.13
CA TRP A 651 4.69 7.84 36.62
C TRP A 651 4.68 9.36 36.63
N SER A 652 3.53 10.00 36.37
CA SER A 652 3.41 11.45 36.49
C SER A 652 3.69 11.92 37.91
N ARG A 653 3.20 11.20 38.94
CA ARG A 653 3.49 11.50 40.35
C ARG A 653 4.98 11.35 40.68
N ILE A 654 5.62 10.28 40.20
CA ILE A 654 7.07 10.07 40.35
C ILE A 654 7.85 11.22 39.74
N TYR A 655 7.51 11.62 38.52
CA TYR A 655 8.22 12.69 37.82
C TYR A 655 7.99 14.05 38.47
N ASP A 656 6.80 14.34 38.98
CA ASP A 656 6.57 15.56 39.76
C ASP A 656 7.43 15.56 41.05
N LEU A 657 7.53 14.43 41.76
CA LEU A 657 8.41 14.31 42.93
C LEU A 657 9.91 14.46 42.59
N MET A 658 10.35 13.92 41.44
CA MET A 658 11.73 14.06 40.97
C MET A 658 12.03 15.50 40.54
N ASN A 659 11.10 16.14 39.83
CA ASN A 659 11.29 17.48 39.27
C ASN A 659 11.15 18.57 40.33
N ASP A 660 10.13 18.46 41.20
CA ASP A 660 9.76 19.52 42.15
C ASP A 660 10.43 19.33 43.51
N LYS A 661 10.58 18.07 43.98
CA LYS A 661 11.20 17.75 45.28
C LYS A 661 12.63 17.22 45.15
N HIS A 662 13.18 17.12 43.93
CA HIS A 662 14.54 16.63 43.66
C HIS A 662 14.86 15.26 44.27
N LEU A 663 13.84 14.39 44.38
CA LEU A 663 14.04 13.03 44.85
C LEU A 663 14.73 12.19 43.77
N THR A 664 15.57 11.24 44.19
CA THR A 664 16.02 10.16 43.29
C THR A 664 14.82 9.31 42.86
N GLU A 665 14.85 8.71 41.68
CA GLU A 665 13.74 7.88 41.17
C GLU A 665 13.28 6.80 42.16
N ALA A 666 14.21 6.11 42.84
CA ALA A 666 13.86 5.10 43.83
C ALA A 666 13.08 5.67 45.04
N ALA A 667 13.49 6.84 45.54
CA ALA A 667 12.79 7.55 46.61
C ALA A 667 11.44 8.11 46.14
N ALA A 668 11.38 8.63 44.91
CA ALA A 668 10.15 9.12 44.30
C ALA A 668 9.12 8.00 44.11
N LYS A 669 9.53 6.80 43.66
CA LYS A 669 8.67 5.60 43.56
C LYS A 669 8.07 5.20 44.91
N ALA A 670 8.89 5.18 45.97
CA ALA A 670 8.44 4.84 47.30
C ALA A 670 7.43 5.86 47.86
N GLU A 671 7.70 7.16 47.68
CA GLU A 671 6.79 8.22 48.16
C GLU A 671 5.52 8.31 47.31
N ALA A 672 5.61 8.19 45.98
CA ALA A 672 4.44 8.18 45.09
C ALA A 672 3.48 7.05 45.45
N ARG A 673 3.98 5.82 45.65
CA ARG A 673 3.16 4.68 46.09
C ARG A 673 2.43 4.98 47.40
N LYS A 674 3.14 5.52 48.38
CA LYS A 674 2.57 5.92 49.68
C LYS A 674 1.52 7.03 49.55
N GLU A 675 1.76 8.04 48.70
CA GLU A 675 0.79 9.12 48.44
C GLU A 675 -0.50 8.55 47.81
N LEU A 676 -0.38 7.73 46.76
CA LEU A 676 -1.53 7.13 46.06
C LEU A 676 -2.34 6.17 46.95
N GLU A 677 -1.67 5.34 47.76
CA GLU A 677 -2.33 4.47 48.74
C GLU A 677 -3.05 5.29 49.84
N ALA A 678 -2.46 6.41 50.27
CA ALA A 678 -3.09 7.31 51.23
C ALA A 678 -4.30 8.06 50.63
N GLU A 679 -4.32 8.27 49.32
CA GLU A 679 -5.47 8.78 48.54
C GLU A 679 -6.57 7.70 48.37
N GLY A 680 -6.34 6.46 48.84
CA GLY A 680 -7.30 5.36 48.84
C GLY A 680 -7.29 4.51 47.56
N GLN A 681 -6.28 4.72 46.71
CA GLN A 681 -6.11 3.95 45.48
C GLN A 681 -5.47 2.58 45.75
N VAL A 682 -5.63 1.68 44.78
CA VAL A 682 -5.15 0.29 44.85
C VAL A 682 -4.30 -0.02 43.63
N PHE A 683 -3.18 -0.71 43.81
CA PHE A 683 -2.37 -1.17 42.69
C PHE A 683 -2.92 -2.50 42.14
N SER A 684 -2.96 -2.60 40.81
CA SER A 684 -3.37 -3.82 40.13
C SER A 684 -2.40 -4.98 40.43
N PRO A 685 -2.89 -6.21 40.64
CA PRO A 685 -2.02 -7.40 40.78
C PRO A 685 -1.28 -7.76 39.47
N TRP A 686 -1.63 -7.11 38.36
CA TRP A 686 -0.98 -7.26 37.06
C TRP A 686 0.08 -6.18 36.79
N HIS A 687 0.38 -5.35 37.79
CA HIS A 687 1.40 -4.30 37.73
C HIS A 687 1.31 -3.40 36.48
N TRP A 688 0.12 -2.84 36.23
CA TRP A 688 -0.17 -1.98 35.07
C TRP A 688 0.81 -0.81 34.94
N GLU A 689 1.40 -0.37 36.05
CA GLU A 689 2.43 0.67 36.07
C GLU A 689 3.66 0.39 35.19
N ASN A 690 3.85 -0.85 34.71
CA ASN A 690 4.99 -1.25 33.90
C ASN A 690 4.69 -1.39 32.40
N TRP A 691 3.42 -1.30 31.98
CA TRP A 691 2.99 -1.72 30.63
C TRP A 691 3.25 -0.70 29.51
N PHE A 692 3.59 0.55 29.84
CA PHE A 692 3.62 1.67 28.90
C PHE A 692 4.91 2.47 28.99
N GLU A 693 5.28 3.14 27.89
CA GLU A 693 6.44 4.02 27.84
C GLU A 693 6.05 5.47 28.12
N ILE A 694 6.29 5.94 29.35
CA ILE A 694 6.03 7.31 29.79
C ILE A 694 7.37 7.98 30.14
N ARG A 695 7.63 9.18 29.60
CA ARG A 695 8.91 9.88 29.69
C ARG A 695 8.82 11.09 30.61
N ASN A 696 9.89 11.36 31.36
CA ASN A 696 10.02 12.58 32.16
C ASN A 696 10.32 13.81 31.29
N GLU A 697 9.38 14.14 30.41
CA GLU A 697 9.42 15.26 29.49
C GLU A 697 8.02 15.90 29.46
N LYS A 698 7.91 17.15 29.88
CA LYS A 698 6.62 17.87 29.84
C LYS A 698 6.34 18.31 28.40
N THR A 699 5.15 17.97 27.92
CA THR A 699 4.60 18.37 26.63
C THR A 699 3.15 18.85 26.80
N GLN A 700 2.46 19.14 25.71
CA GLN A 700 1.07 19.55 25.70
C GLN A 700 0.38 19.01 24.45
N ASP A 701 -0.85 18.54 24.62
CA ASP A 701 -1.76 18.22 23.53
C ASP A 701 -3.08 18.99 23.68
N MET A 702 -4.10 18.53 22.96
CA MET A 702 -5.41 19.18 22.92
C MET A 702 -6.20 19.04 24.23
N MET A 703 -5.81 18.11 25.10
CA MET A 703 -6.37 17.88 26.44
C MET A 703 -5.60 18.61 27.54
N GLY A 704 -4.48 19.28 27.20
CA GLY A 704 -3.72 20.13 28.11
C GLY A 704 -2.30 19.64 28.33
N LYS A 705 -1.66 20.15 29.39
CA LYS A 705 -0.28 19.79 29.74
C LYS A 705 -0.23 18.32 30.18
N LYS A 706 0.80 17.61 29.71
CA LYS A 706 1.05 16.21 30.06
C LYS A 706 2.53 15.90 30.12
N TYR A 707 2.92 14.78 30.71
CA TYR A 707 4.16 14.10 30.37
C TYR A 707 4.05 13.39 29.02
N ALA A 708 5.14 13.35 28.26
CA ALA A 708 5.21 12.64 26.99
C ALA A 708 5.12 11.12 27.21
N TYR A 709 4.46 10.42 26.30
CA TYR A 709 4.36 8.97 26.26
C TYR A 709 4.32 8.50 24.81
N HIS A 710 4.55 7.21 24.57
CA HIS A 710 4.37 6.62 23.25
C HIS A 710 2.88 6.62 22.89
N ASP A 711 2.51 7.33 21.83
CA ASP A 711 1.17 7.30 21.24
C ASP A 711 1.20 6.59 19.89
N TRP A 712 0.07 6.01 19.51
CA TRP A 712 -0.05 5.32 18.22
C TRP A 712 -0.20 6.34 17.10
N GLN A 713 0.78 6.42 16.20
CA GLN A 713 0.78 7.30 15.02
C GLN A 713 0.43 8.79 15.28
N GLY A 714 0.70 9.32 16.48
CA GLY A 714 0.36 10.69 16.86
C GLY A 714 -1.05 10.87 17.45
N TYR A 715 -1.84 9.80 17.59
CA TYR A 715 -3.14 9.82 18.27
C TYR A 715 -2.93 9.72 19.77
N ASP A 716 -2.89 10.87 20.45
CA ASP A 716 -2.67 10.95 21.90
C ASP A 716 -3.70 10.17 22.76
N SER A 717 -4.85 9.78 22.19
CA SER A 717 -5.88 8.94 22.81
C SER A 717 -5.57 7.45 22.80
N LEU A 718 -4.67 6.99 21.95
CA LEU A 718 -4.39 5.57 21.73
C LEU A 718 -2.96 5.28 22.17
N VAL A 719 -2.82 4.52 23.25
CA VAL A 719 -1.54 4.28 23.94
C VAL A 719 -1.12 2.83 23.73
N PRO A 720 -0.10 2.55 22.89
CA PRO A 720 0.41 1.20 22.69
C PRO A 720 1.00 0.59 23.95
N PHE A 721 0.82 -0.71 24.12
CA PHE A 721 1.62 -1.47 25.07
C PHE A 721 3.08 -1.50 24.63
N LYS A 722 3.98 -1.73 25.59
CA LYS A 722 5.41 -1.85 25.31
C LYS A 722 5.74 -3.17 24.59
N ASP A 723 6.40 -3.09 23.44
CA ASP A 723 6.79 -4.24 22.60
C ASP A 723 7.55 -5.33 23.36
N ALA A 724 8.44 -4.95 24.27
CA ALA A 724 9.26 -5.88 25.06
C ALA A 724 8.43 -6.73 26.05
N ASP A 725 7.18 -6.36 26.31
CA ASP A 725 6.31 -7.05 27.25
C ASP A 725 5.33 -8.00 26.57
N TYR A 726 5.30 -8.08 25.24
CA TYR A 726 4.56 -9.15 24.56
C TYR A 726 5.30 -10.49 24.64
N PRO A 727 4.59 -11.61 24.89
CA PRO A 727 5.12 -12.96 24.71
C PRO A 727 5.73 -13.13 23.31
N GLY A 728 6.89 -13.79 23.25
CA GLY A 728 7.57 -14.06 21.98
C GLY A 728 8.25 -12.83 21.33
N SER A 729 8.29 -11.68 22.02
CA SER A 729 9.04 -10.51 21.55
C SER A 729 10.54 -10.75 21.52
N GLU A 730 11.22 -10.35 20.44
CA GLU A 730 12.69 -10.42 20.33
C GLU A 730 13.41 -9.51 21.35
N GLN A 731 12.69 -8.50 21.88
CA GLN A 731 13.21 -7.53 22.85
C GLN A 731 12.91 -7.92 24.31
N GLY A 732 12.19 -9.02 24.54
CA GLY A 732 11.42 -9.26 25.77
C GLY A 732 11.65 -10.60 26.47
N THR A 733 10.92 -10.80 27.57
CA THR A 733 10.95 -12.04 28.37
C THR A 733 9.88 -13.04 27.90
N VAL A 734 10.14 -14.34 28.12
CA VAL A 734 9.22 -15.45 27.77
C VAL A 734 7.88 -15.37 28.53
N GLN A 735 7.83 -14.66 29.66
CA GLN A 735 6.64 -14.47 30.48
C GLN A 735 6.61 -13.08 31.10
N SER A 736 5.52 -12.34 30.88
CA SER A 736 5.27 -10.99 31.38
C SER A 736 3.87 -10.88 31.98
N ASP A 737 3.62 -9.89 32.83
CA ASP A 737 2.26 -9.64 33.35
C ASP A 737 1.27 -9.30 32.24
N LEU A 738 1.72 -8.57 31.21
CA LEU A 738 0.90 -8.23 30.05
C LEU A 738 0.53 -9.49 29.26
N GLY A 739 1.49 -10.38 29.00
CA GLY A 739 1.27 -11.64 28.29
C GLY A 739 0.34 -12.57 29.05
N ASP A 740 0.53 -12.67 30.37
CA ASP A 740 -0.37 -13.45 31.22
C ASP A 740 -1.76 -12.81 31.29
N TYR A 741 -1.89 -11.48 31.26
CA TYR A 741 -3.19 -10.82 31.24
C TYR A 741 -3.93 -11.01 29.91
N LEU A 742 -3.26 -10.78 28.78
CA LEU A 742 -3.88 -10.85 27.45
C LEU A 742 -4.15 -12.29 27.00
N LEU A 743 -3.24 -13.23 27.27
CA LEU A 743 -3.29 -14.57 26.67
C LEU A 743 -3.40 -15.70 27.70
N TYR A 744 -2.40 -15.89 28.56
CA TYR A 744 -2.25 -17.13 29.33
C TYR A 744 -3.17 -17.24 30.55
N GLY A 745 -3.44 -16.13 31.22
CA GLY A 745 -4.16 -16.06 32.49
C GLY A 745 -3.32 -16.47 33.71
N ARG A 746 -3.86 -16.26 34.91
CA ARG A 746 -3.25 -16.66 36.21
C ARG A 746 -4.31 -17.10 37.20
N ASN A 747 -3.92 -17.91 38.19
CA ASN A 747 -4.76 -18.30 39.32
C ASN A 747 -6.12 -18.89 38.91
N GLY A 748 -6.15 -19.66 37.81
CA GLY A 748 -7.37 -20.27 37.27
C GLY A 748 -8.24 -19.33 36.41
N GLN A 749 -7.86 -18.06 36.25
CA GLN A 749 -8.47 -17.15 35.27
C GLN A 749 -7.85 -17.36 33.90
N LYS A 750 -8.64 -17.21 32.84
CA LYS A 750 -8.15 -17.13 31.45
C LYS A 750 -7.67 -15.72 31.13
N GLY A 751 -6.69 -15.60 30.23
CA GLY A 751 -6.34 -14.30 29.66
C GLY A 751 -7.49 -13.74 28.82
N VAL A 752 -7.46 -12.43 28.58
CA VAL A 752 -8.51 -11.68 27.86
C VAL A 752 -8.92 -12.39 26.58
N ILE A 753 -7.97 -12.68 25.68
CA ILE A 753 -8.22 -13.31 24.37
C ILE A 753 -8.98 -14.63 24.50
N MET A 754 -8.64 -15.43 25.51
CA MET A 754 -9.22 -16.77 25.72
C MET A 754 -10.56 -16.72 26.44
N LYS A 755 -10.78 -15.71 27.30
CA LYS A 755 -12.00 -15.55 28.09
C LYS A 755 -13.24 -15.36 27.20
N TRP A 756 -13.16 -14.53 26.17
CA TRP A 756 -14.32 -14.20 25.34
C TRP A 756 -14.87 -15.36 24.51
N PHE A 757 -14.10 -16.44 24.32
CA PHE A 757 -14.63 -17.68 23.76
C PHE A 757 -15.65 -18.36 24.68
N ASP A 758 -15.56 -18.18 26.00
CA ASP A 758 -16.56 -18.67 26.94
C ASP A 758 -17.89 -17.90 26.80
N GLU A 759 -17.85 -16.68 26.27
CA GLU A 759 -19.00 -15.80 26.03
C GLU A 759 -19.67 -16.03 24.65
N GLY A 760 -19.24 -17.07 23.92
CA GLY A 760 -19.84 -17.49 22.65
C GLY A 760 -19.13 -17.01 21.38
N LEU A 761 -17.94 -16.41 21.52
CA LEU A 761 -17.13 -16.00 20.38
C LEU A 761 -16.77 -17.19 19.47
N SER A 762 -16.79 -16.96 18.15
CA SER A 762 -16.38 -17.92 17.12
C SER A 762 -15.03 -17.55 16.50
N GLY A 763 -14.58 -16.30 16.61
CA GLY A 763 -13.25 -15.89 16.20
C GLY A 763 -12.96 -14.42 16.44
N TRP A 764 -11.71 -14.03 16.21
CA TRP A 764 -11.23 -12.65 16.35
C TRP A 764 -10.96 -12.03 14.98
N ARG A 765 -11.37 -10.77 14.79
CA ARG A 765 -10.74 -9.81 13.89
C ARG A 765 -9.74 -9.01 14.73
N LEU A 766 -8.48 -8.95 14.34
CA LEU A 766 -7.39 -8.39 15.14
C LEU A 766 -6.93 -7.06 14.54
N ASP A 767 -7.20 -5.98 15.27
CA ASP A 767 -6.90 -4.60 14.90
C ASP A 767 -5.40 -4.31 14.96
N VAL A 768 -4.88 -3.56 13.97
CA VAL A 768 -3.47 -3.12 13.93
C VAL A 768 -2.48 -4.29 14.17
N ALA A 769 -2.87 -5.49 13.71
CA ALA A 769 -2.17 -6.73 14.05
C ALA A 769 -0.69 -6.74 13.60
N LYS A 770 -0.38 -5.97 12.56
CA LYS A 770 0.97 -5.84 12.01
C LYS A 770 1.97 -5.08 12.88
N GLU A 771 1.52 -4.37 13.91
CA GLU A 771 2.40 -3.62 14.82
C GLU A 771 2.60 -4.33 16.18
N VAL A 772 1.91 -5.46 16.41
CA VAL A 772 2.08 -6.29 17.61
C VAL A 772 3.10 -7.39 17.35
N PRO A 773 4.20 -7.52 18.13
CA PRO A 773 5.37 -8.34 17.82
C PRO A 773 5.07 -9.72 17.21
N PRO A 774 5.80 -10.17 16.16
CA PRO A 774 5.46 -11.39 15.40
C PRO A 774 5.27 -12.65 16.24
N GLY A 775 6.09 -12.83 17.29
CA GLY A 775 6.03 -14.00 18.16
C GLY A 775 4.73 -14.10 18.95
N PHE A 776 4.08 -12.98 19.25
CA PHE A 776 2.83 -12.96 20.02
C PHE A 776 1.70 -13.68 19.27
N TRP A 777 1.55 -13.41 17.96
CA TRP A 777 0.49 -14.04 17.17
C TRP A 777 0.68 -15.55 17.01
N ALA A 778 1.92 -16.03 17.06
CA ALA A 778 2.21 -17.46 17.04
C ALA A 778 1.72 -18.15 18.33
N ASP A 779 1.96 -17.51 19.49
CA ASP A 779 1.46 -17.98 20.78
C ASP A 779 -0.07 -17.89 20.85
N VAL A 780 -0.66 -16.77 20.38
CA VAL A 780 -2.13 -16.62 20.29
C VAL A 780 -2.76 -17.73 19.45
N ARG A 781 -2.21 -18.01 18.26
CA ARG A 781 -2.71 -19.11 17.42
C ARG A 781 -2.65 -20.43 18.17
N LYS A 782 -1.54 -20.74 18.81
CA LYS A 782 -1.36 -21.99 19.53
C LYS A 782 -2.43 -22.18 20.61
N GLU A 783 -2.68 -21.16 21.44
CA GLU A 783 -3.68 -21.23 22.50
C GLU A 783 -5.10 -21.29 21.93
N VAL A 784 -5.43 -20.43 20.97
CA VAL A 784 -6.78 -20.35 20.37
C VAL A 784 -7.13 -21.61 19.58
N LYS A 785 -6.17 -22.21 18.87
CA LYS A 785 -6.37 -23.46 18.11
C LYS A 785 -6.39 -24.71 19.00
N SER A 786 -6.11 -24.58 20.31
CA SER A 786 -6.21 -25.69 21.27
C SER A 786 -7.65 -25.95 21.75
N ILE A 787 -8.58 -25.01 21.48
CA ILE A 787 -9.97 -25.08 21.91
C ILE A 787 -10.92 -25.23 20.72
N LYS A 788 -12.18 -25.57 21.02
CA LYS A 788 -13.31 -25.44 20.10
C LYS A 788 -14.23 -24.33 20.61
N ASN A 789 -14.86 -23.61 19.70
CA ASN A 789 -15.86 -22.59 20.06
C ASN A 789 -17.16 -23.24 20.58
N ALA A 790 -18.13 -22.42 20.99
CA ALA A 790 -19.41 -22.89 21.52
C ALA A 790 -20.25 -23.74 20.53
N ASN A 791 -19.95 -23.66 19.23
CA ASN A 791 -20.58 -24.46 18.16
C ASN A 791 -19.85 -25.79 17.90
N GLY A 792 -18.67 -26.00 18.49
CA GLY A 792 -17.83 -27.17 18.26
C GLY A 792 -16.82 -27.01 17.12
N ASP A 793 -16.74 -25.82 16.53
CA ASP A 793 -15.86 -25.53 15.39
C ASP A 793 -14.49 -24.98 15.84
N ASP A 794 -13.53 -24.99 14.91
CA ASP A 794 -12.25 -24.29 15.12
C ASP A 794 -12.47 -22.76 15.16
N PRO A 795 -11.92 -22.05 16.15
CA PRO A 795 -11.99 -20.60 16.17
C PRO A 795 -11.26 -19.95 15.01
N LEU A 796 -11.76 -18.83 14.50
CA LEU A 796 -11.10 -18.03 13.45
C LEU A 796 -10.14 -16.99 14.05
N LEU A 797 -8.96 -16.84 13.46
CA LEU A 797 -8.06 -15.71 13.68
C LEU A 797 -7.85 -14.95 12.37
N LEU A 798 -8.29 -13.69 12.36
CA LEU A 798 -8.29 -12.84 11.19
C LEU A 798 -7.57 -11.53 11.50
N GLY A 799 -6.50 -11.20 10.77
CA GLY A 799 -5.77 -9.94 10.95
C GLY A 799 -6.29 -8.80 10.09
N GLU A 800 -6.26 -7.56 10.59
CA GLU A 800 -6.43 -6.38 9.74
C GLU A 800 -5.13 -6.06 8.99
N ILE A 801 -5.05 -6.48 7.72
CA ILE A 801 -3.87 -6.26 6.87
C ILE A 801 -4.29 -5.57 5.56
N TRP A 802 -3.84 -4.34 5.38
CA TRP A 802 -4.15 -3.52 4.20
C TRP A 802 -3.28 -3.88 2.97
N GLN A 803 -2.11 -4.46 3.22
CA GLN A 803 -1.11 -4.82 2.23
C GLN A 803 -1.19 -6.33 1.86
N ASP A 804 -0.10 -6.88 1.32
CA ASP A 804 0.06 -8.32 1.19
C ASP A 804 0.22 -8.95 2.59
N GLY A 805 -0.52 -10.03 2.85
CA GLY A 805 -0.55 -10.73 4.14
C GLY A 805 0.21 -12.05 4.16
N SER A 806 1.02 -12.36 3.15
CA SER A 806 1.72 -13.66 3.01
C SER A 806 2.51 -14.07 4.26
N GLN A 807 3.12 -13.10 4.95
CA GLN A 807 3.88 -13.30 6.18
C GLN A 807 3.04 -13.89 7.32
N PHE A 808 1.71 -13.70 7.31
CA PHE A 808 0.80 -14.26 8.30
C PHE A 808 0.19 -15.61 7.88
N PHE A 809 0.42 -16.04 6.65
CA PHE A 809 -0.14 -17.27 6.09
C PHE A 809 0.88 -18.41 5.99
N THR A 810 1.96 -18.35 6.78
CA THR A 810 2.91 -19.46 6.87
C THR A 810 2.37 -20.62 7.72
N GLY A 811 1.26 -20.39 8.43
CA GLY A 811 0.46 -21.40 9.14
C GLY A 811 0.58 -21.38 10.66
N ASP A 812 1.37 -20.45 11.20
CA ASP A 812 1.64 -20.27 12.62
C ASP A 812 0.96 -19.05 13.25
N THR A 813 0.39 -18.13 12.45
CA THR A 813 -0.32 -16.94 12.97
C THR A 813 -1.80 -16.90 12.58
N PHE A 814 -2.18 -16.28 11.45
CA PHE A 814 -3.58 -16.06 11.09
C PHE A 814 -4.14 -17.11 10.14
N ASP A 815 -5.47 -17.27 10.17
CA ASP A 815 -6.21 -18.04 9.17
C ASP A 815 -6.59 -17.17 7.97
N SER A 816 -6.92 -15.91 8.25
CA SER A 816 -7.47 -14.96 7.29
C SER A 816 -6.95 -13.55 7.55
N VAL A 817 -7.22 -12.64 6.60
CA VAL A 817 -7.07 -11.20 6.78
C VAL A 817 -8.25 -10.46 6.17
N MET A 818 -8.46 -9.22 6.58
CA MET A 818 -9.32 -8.28 5.84
C MET A 818 -8.74 -8.06 4.44
N ASN A 819 -9.44 -8.48 3.39
CA ASN A 819 -8.90 -8.54 2.05
C ASN A 819 -8.99 -7.19 1.32
N TYR A 820 -8.27 -6.19 1.82
CA TYR A 820 -8.20 -4.86 1.20
C TYR A 820 -7.52 -4.90 -0.18
N LYS A 821 -6.66 -5.89 -0.46
CA LYS A 821 -6.14 -6.13 -1.81
C LYS A 821 -7.26 -6.45 -2.82
N LEU A 822 -8.26 -7.25 -2.43
CA LEU A 822 -9.44 -7.45 -3.25
C LEU A 822 -10.28 -6.17 -3.36
N SER A 823 -10.48 -5.42 -2.27
CA SER A 823 -11.19 -4.14 -2.33
C SER A 823 -10.53 -3.17 -3.33
N PHE A 824 -9.21 -3.12 -3.36
CA PHE A 824 -8.44 -2.35 -4.34
C PHE A 824 -8.61 -2.90 -5.77
N ALA A 825 -8.40 -4.20 -5.98
CA ALA A 825 -8.50 -4.81 -7.30
C ALA A 825 -9.92 -4.68 -7.88
N LEU A 826 -10.93 -5.13 -7.15
CA LEU A 826 -12.33 -5.10 -7.57
C LEU A 826 -12.87 -3.68 -7.56
N GLY A 827 -12.70 -2.94 -6.47
CA GLY A 827 -13.33 -1.64 -6.28
C GLY A 827 -12.63 -0.53 -7.07
N ASP A 828 -11.32 -0.38 -6.92
CA ASP A 828 -10.57 0.74 -7.50
C ASP A 828 -10.16 0.51 -8.95
N LEU A 829 -9.62 -0.67 -9.28
CA LEU A 829 -9.14 -0.95 -10.64
C LEU A 829 -10.31 -1.34 -11.56
N PHE A 830 -11.14 -2.29 -11.18
CA PHE A 830 -12.22 -2.74 -12.06
C PHE A 830 -13.47 -1.83 -12.01
N LEU A 831 -14.18 -1.77 -10.88
CA LEU A 831 -15.50 -1.14 -10.84
C LEU A 831 -15.44 0.38 -11.04
N ASN A 832 -14.42 1.04 -10.47
CA ASN A 832 -14.26 2.47 -10.62
C ASN A 832 -13.57 2.87 -11.94
N LYS A 833 -12.50 2.18 -12.37
CA LYS A 833 -11.71 2.57 -13.56
C LYS A 833 -12.00 1.78 -14.84
N GLY A 834 -12.57 0.58 -14.75
CA GLY A 834 -12.79 -0.29 -15.93
C GLY A 834 -11.54 -1.00 -16.39
N ASP A 835 -10.67 -1.37 -15.45
CA ASP A 835 -9.42 -2.07 -15.75
C ASP A 835 -9.46 -3.49 -15.17
N ALA A 836 -10.22 -4.37 -15.84
CA ALA A 836 -10.32 -5.77 -15.43
C ALA A 836 -8.96 -6.49 -15.46
N LYS A 837 -8.06 -6.12 -16.38
CA LYS A 837 -6.75 -6.76 -16.51
C LYS A 837 -5.86 -6.45 -15.30
N ALA A 838 -5.76 -5.18 -14.90
CA ALA A 838 -5.00 -4.81 -13.71
C ALA A 838 -5.62 -5.38 -12.43
N ALA A 839 -6.95 -5.47 -12.36
CA ALA A 839 -7.63 -6.14 -11.26
C ALA A 839 -7.28 -7.64 -11.19
N ASP A 840 -7.31 -8.35 -12.32
CA ASP A 840 -6.93 -9.77 -12.37
C ASP A 840 -5.47 -10.00 -12.04
N ASP A 841 -4.57 -9.11 -12.43
CA ASP A 841 -3.15 -9.19 -12.08
C ASP A 841 -2.94 -9.16 -10.56
N GLU A 842 -3.58 -8.22 -9.84
CA GLU A 842 -3.52 -8.17 -8.37
C GLU A 842 -4.14 -9.41 -7.72
N LEU A 843 -5.27 -9.91 -8.25
CA LEU A 843 -5.89 -11.15 -7.77
C LEU A 843 -5.04 -12.39 -8.08
N LYS A 844 -4.27 -12.38 -9.17
CA LYS A 844 -3.34 -13.45 -9.53
C LYS A 844 -2.13 -13.48 -8.60
N VAL A 845 -1.64 -12.33 -8.15
CA VAL A 845 -0.65 -12.24 -7.08
C VAL A 845 -1.16 -12.91 -5.80
N LEU A 846 -2.41 -12.66 -5.40
CA LEU A 846 -3.00 -13.34 -4.24
C LEU A 846 -3.05 -14.87 -4.41
N ARG A 847 -3.51 -15.36 -5.57
CA ARG A 847 -3.55 -16.80 -5.88
C ARG A 847 -2.16 -17.46 -5.90
N GLN A 848 -1.14 -16.73 -6.34
CA GLN A 848 0.25 -17.20 -6.33
C GLN A 848 0.84 -17.26 -4.91
N ASN A 849 0.55 -16.25 -4.09
CA ASN A 849 1.24 -16.05 -2.82
C ASN A 849 0.53 -16.69 -1.62
N TYR A 850 -0.79 -16.85 -1.66
CA TYR A 850 -1.54 -17.32 -0.49
C TYR A 850 -1.81 -18.82 -0.60
N PRO A 851 -1.62 -19.60 0.49
CA PRO A 851 -2.09 -20.98 0.53
C PRO A 851 -3.60 -21.03 0.28
N LYS A 852 -4.09 -22.04 -0.43
CA LYS A 852 -5.54 -22.21 -0.69
C LYS A 852 -6.38 -22.16 0.58
N GLU A 853 -5.87 -22.74 1.68
CA GLU A 853 -6.52 -22.69 3.01
C GLU A 853 -6.81 -21.25 3.46
N ALA A 854 -5.86 -20.32 3.31
CA ALA A 854 -6.05 -18.92 3.67
C ALA A 854 -6.82 -18.14 2.60
N LEU A 855 -6.51 -18.37 1.31
CA LEU A 855 -7.19 -17.72 0.18
C LEU A 855 -8.71 -17.91 0.23
N TYR A 856 -9.17 -19.10 0.64
CA TYR A 856 -10.59 -19.44 0.69
C TYR A 856 -11.28 -18.96 1.97
N ASP A 857 -10.51 -18.45 2.93
CA ASP A 857 -10.99 -17.92 4.21
C ASP A 857 -10.89 -16.39 4.29
N LEU A 858 -10.28 -15.73 3.27
CA LEU A 858 -10.12 -14.27 3.20
C LEU A 858 -11.44 -13.54 3.41
N MET A 859 -11.45 -12.53 4.27
CA MET A 859 -12.62 -11.67 4.47
C MET A 859 -12.72 -10.67 3.32
N ASN A 860 -13.51 -11.02 2.30
CA ASN A 860 -13.64 -10.26 1.08
C ASN A 860 -14.61 -9.08 1.28
N ILE A 861 -14.07 -7.87 1.14
CA ILE A 861 -14.78 -6.59 1.35
C ILE A 861 -14.61 -5.68 0.13
N VAL A 862 -15.51 -4.72 -0.02
CA VAL A 862 -15.38 -3.58 -0.96
C VAL A 862 -15.39 -2.22 -0.27
N ASP A 863 -15.80 -2.22 0.99
CA ASP A 863 -15.76 -1.12 1.92
C ASP A 863 -15.81 -1.64 3.37
N SER A 864 -15.69 -0.73 4.33
CA SER A 864 -15.76 -1.00 5.77
C SER A 864 -16.01 0.31 6.53
N HIS A 865 -15.99 0.22 7.85
CA HIS A 865 -16.05 1.38 8.73
C HIS A 865 -14.88 2.38 8.63
N ASP A 866 -13.79 2.06 7.89
CA ASP A 866 -12.62 2.96 7.70
C ASP A 866 -12.47 3.43 6.25
N THR A 867 -13.44 3.11 5.39
CA THR A 867 -13.39 3.50 3.98
C THR A 867 -14.66 4.21 3.57
N VAL A 868 -14.57 4.95 2.47
CA VAL A 868 -15.75 5.46 1.75
C VAL A 868 -16.71 4.31 1.43
N ARG A 869 -18.02 4.53 1.59
CA ARG A 869 -19.02 3.50 1.25
C ARG A 869 -19.00 3.15 -0.24
N ALA A 870 -19.12 1.87 -0.54
CA ALA A 870 -19.02 1.32 -1.88
C ALA A 870 -20.03 1.95 -2.86
N LEU A 871 -21.28 2.15 -2.42
CA LEU A 871 -22.30 2.80 -3.24
C LEU A 871 -21.91 4.22 -3.68
N TYR A 872 -21.32 5.01 -2.76
CA TYR A 872 -20.88 6.37 -3.06
C TYR A 872 -19.67 6.34 -4.01
N LYS A 873 -18.66 5.53 -3.68
CA LYS A 873 -17.45 5.32 -4.47
C LYS A 873 -17.76 4.91 -5.91
N PHE A 874 -18.62 3.92 -6.11
CA PHE A 874 -18.92 3.38 -7.44
C PHE A 874 -19.81 4.28 -8.30
N GLY A 875 -20.53 5.22 -7.67
CA GLY A 875 -21.26 6.28 -8.36
C GLY A 875 -20.42 7.53 -8.63
N SER A 876 -19.09 7.41 -8.61
CA SER A 876 -18.12 8.50 -8.82
C SER A 876 -18.11 9.57 -7.72
N GLY A 877 -18.47 9.19 -6.49
CA GLY A 877 -18.33 10.04 -5.32
C GLY A 877 -16.87 10.33 -4.95
N SER A 878 -16.62 11.49 -4.34
CA SER A 878 -15.29 11.94 -3.91
C SER A 878 -15.21 12.05 -2.39
N ASP A 879 -14.16 11.47 -1.80
CA ASP A 879 -13.88 11.57 -0.36
C ASP A 879 -13.66 13.01 0.13
N GLY A 880 -13.34 13.95 -0.78
CA GLY A 880 -13.23 15.38 -0.49
C GLY A 880 -14.56 16.07 -0.17
N VAL A 881 -15.70 15.41 -0.35
CA VAL A 881 -17.01 15.95 0.04
C VAL A 881 -17.37 15.39 1.42
N SER A 882 -17.30 16.22 2.45
CA SER A 882 -17.81 15.86 3.77
C SER A 882 -19.34 15.80 3.75
N GLN A 883 -19.91 14.69 4.22
CA GLN A 883 -21.36 14.48 4.34
C GLN A 883 -22.16 14.68 3.04
N PRO A 884 -21.84 13.94 1.96
CA PRO A 884 -22.51 14.04 0.68
C PRO A 884 -24.01 13.76 0.75
N THR A 885 -24.71 14.30 -0.23
CA THR A 885 -26.10 14.03 -0.58
C THR A 885 -26.17 13.25 -1.90
N LYS A 886 -27.35 12.77 -2.29
CA LYS A 886 -27.54 12.09 -3.60
C LYS A 886 -27.31 13.00 -4.82
N LYS A 887 -27.05 14.30 -4.64
CA LYS A 887 -26.68 15.22 -5.73
C LYS A 887 -25.19 15.20 -6.04
N ASP A 888 -24.38 14.70 -5.11
CA ASP A 888 -22.92 14.78 -5.18
C ASP A 888 -22.29 13.57 -5.90
N PHE A 889 -23.11 12.63 -6.39
CA PHE A 889 -22.69 11.43 -7.10
C PHE A 889 -23.87 10.78 -7.86
N ASP A 890 -23.59 9.83 -8.75
CA ASP A 890 -24.62 9.06 -9.46
C ASP A 890 -25.07 7.85 -8.61
N TYR A 891 -26.14 8.03 -7.84
CA TYR A 891 -26.72 6.95 -7.03
C TYR A 891 -27.15 5.74 -7.86
N LYS A 892 -27.67 5.94 -9.08
CA LYS A 892 -28.18 4.84 -9.90
C LYS A 892 -27.00 3.98 -10.38
N LEU A 893 -25.96 4.62 -10.90
CA LEU A 893 -24.74 3.94 -11.32
C LEU A 893 -24.05 3.24 -10.14
N GLY A 894 -23.93 3.91 -9.00
CA GLY A 894 -23.36 3.33 -7.78
C GLY A 894 -24.11 2.08 -7.33
N LYS A 895 -25.44 2.12 -7.37
CA LYS A 895 -26.31 0.96 -7.09
C LYS A 895 -26.10 -0.18 -8.08
N GLU A 896 -26.04 0.10 -9.38
CA GLU A 896 -25.83 -0.93 -10.42
C GLU A 896 -24.45 -1.59 -10.26
N ARG A 897 -23.40 -0.82 -9.96
CA ARG A 897 -22.05 -1.36 -9.73
C ARG A 897 -21.91 -2.07 -8.38
N LEU A 898 -22.67 -1.68 -7.35
CA LEU A 898 -22.74 -2.42 -6.10
C LEU A 898 -23.32 -3.83 -6.30
N LYS A 899 -24.27 -4.00 -7.23
CA LYS A 899 -24.75 -5.33 -7.63
C LYS A 899 -23.65 -6.17 -8.30
N LEU A 900 -22.78 -5.55 -9.11
CA LEU A 900 -21.60 -6.23 -9.67
C LEU A 900 -20.63 -6.66 -8.58
N ALA A 901 -20.34 -5.79 -7.62
CA ALA A 901 -19.51 -6.11 -6.46
C ALA A 901 -20.07 -7.31 -5.68
N ALA A 902 -21.36 -7.28 -5.32
CA ALA A 902 -22.01 -8.38 -4.62
C ALA A 902 -21.94 -9.71 -5.42
N THR A 903 -22.13 -9.64 -6.74
CA THR A 903 -22.01 -10.82 -7.63
C THR A 903 -20.59 -11.38 -7.63
N PHE A 904 -19.57 -10.51 -7.73
CA PHE A 904 -18.17 -10.92 -7.64
C PHE A 904 -17.88 -11.58 -6.30
N LEU A 905 -18.19 -10.89 -5.20
CA LEU A 905 -17.89 -11.35 -3.84
C LEU A 905 -18.51 -12.72 -3.56
N MET A 906 -19.79 -12.91 -3.91
CA MET A 906 -20.47 -14.20 -3.70
C MET A 906 -19.94 -15.32 -4.60
N GLY A 907 -19.42 -14.96 -5.78
CA GLY A 907 -18.86 -15.88 -6.75
C GLY A 907 -17.38 -16.22 -6.57
N TYR A 908 -16.61 -15.42 -5.84
CA TYR A 908 -15.16 -15.57 -5.64
C TYR A 908 -14.82 -16.40 -4.37
N PRO A 909 -13.65 -17.08 -4.28
CA PRO A 909 -13.22 -17.73 -3.04
C PRO A 909 -12.97 -16.73 -1.91
N GLY A 910 -13.17 -17.15 -0.66
CA GLY A 910 -13.13 -16.30 0.53
C GLY A 910 -14.51 -16.18 1.20
N MET A 911 -14.54 -15.51 2.35
CA MET A 911 -15.71 -15.15 3.14
C MET A 911 -16.27 -13.79 2.66
N PRO A 912 -17.34 -13.76 1.83
CA PRO A 912 -17.93 -12.51 1.36
C PRO A 912 -18.49 -11.74 2.56
N THR A 913 -18.11 -10.48 2.69
CA THR A 913 -18.49 -9.66 3.84
C THR A 913 -19.23 -8.40 3.42
N ILE A 914 -20.41 -8.20 4.00
CA ILE A 914 -21.30 -7.06 3.72
C ILE A 914 -21.15 -6.04 4.85
N TYR A 915 -20.81 -4.80 4.55
CA TYR A 915 -20.82 -3.72 5.54
C TYR A 915 -22.25 -3.22 5.74
N TYR A 916 -22.70 -3.06 6.99
CA TYR A 916 -24.11 -2.81 7.28
C TYR A 916 -24.68 -1.63 6.49
N GLY A 917 -25.82 -1.85 5.84
CA GLY A 917 -26.53 -0.84 5.07
C GLY A 917 -26.17 -0.80 3.58
N ASP A 918 -25.12 -1.48 3.14
CA ASP A 918 -24.80 -1.58 1.70
C ASP A 918 -25.92 -2.25 0.92
N GLU A 919 -26.47 -3.33 1.47
CA GLU A 919 -27.65 -4.01 0.91
C GLU A 919 -28.91 -3.14 0.96
N ALA A 920 -28.92 -2.13 1.83
CA ALA A 920 -30.02 -1.18 2.01
C ALA A 920 -29.84 0.12 1.21
N GLY A 921 -28.75 0.26 0.45
CA GLY A 921 -28.48 1.46 -0.36
C GLY A 921 -27.90 2.64 0.42
N GLN A 922 -27.25 2.38 1.56
CA GLN A 922 -26.59 3.40 2.36
C GLN A 922 -25.36 3.95 1.63
N TYR A 923 -25.12 5.25 1.77
CA TYR A 923 -23.99 5.95 1.17
C TYR A 923 -23.38 6.93 2.15
N GLY A 924 -22.10 7.22 1.99
CA GLY A 924 -21.34 8.14 2.83
C GLY A 924 -19.92 8.30 2.31
N SER A 925 -19.29 9.42 2.67
CA SER A 925 -17.87 9.71 2.40
C SER A 925 -16.97 8.92 3.36
N GLY A 926 -15.72 9.36 3.58
CA GLY A 926 -14.82 8.78 4.58
C GLY A 926 -15.34 8.93 6.03
N ASP A 927 -14.59 8.39 6.98
CA ASP A 927 -14.85 8.52 8.43
C ASP A 927 -15.05 9.99 8.82
N PRO A 928 -16.10 10.34 9.60
CA PRO A 928 -17.14 9.50 10.20
C PRO A 928 -18.41 9.27 9.38
N ASP A 929 -18.48 9.80 8.17
CA ASP A 929 -19.68 9.74 7.35
C ASP A 929 -19.96 8.33 6.78
N CYS A 930 -18.95 7.47 6.67
CA CYS A 930 -19.16 6.05 6.36
C CYS A 930 -19.92 5.29 7.48
N ARG A 931 -20.02 5.86 8.69
CA ARG A 931 -20.65 5.27 9.89
C ARG A 931 -22.05 5.84 10.16
N ARG A 932 -22.79 6.26 9.14
CA ARG A 932 -24.21 6.69 9.27
C ARG A 932 -25.11 5.55 9.75
N THR A 933 -26.13 5.88 10.52
CA THR A 933 -27.15 4.93 11.00
C THR A 933 -27.81 4.12 9.88
N TYR A 934 -28.12 2.86 10.15
CA TYR A 934 -28.84 2.00 9.22
C TYR A 934 -30.21 2.60 8.87
N PRO A 935 -30.61 2.62 7.59
CA PRO A 935 -31.80 3.34 7.12
C PRO A 935 -33.11 2.55 7.34
N TRP A 936 -33.37 2.05 8.55
CA TRP A 936 -34.55 1.24 8.86
C TRP A 936 -35.86 1.89 8.40
N GLY A 937 -36.68 1.14 7.66
CA GLY A 937 -37.92 1.61 7.06
C GLY A 937 -37.77 2.48 5.80
N ARG A 938 -36.54 2.76 5.37
CA ARG A 938 -36.17 3.53 4.16
C ARG A 938 -35.18 2.78 3.27
N GLU A 939 -35.10 1.47 3.43
CA GLU A 939 -34.15 0.61 2.72
C GLU A 939 -34.45 0.55 1.21
N ASP A 940 -33.40 0.41 0.40
CA ASP A 940 -33.52 0.07 -1.01
C ASP A 940 -33.90 -1.40 -1.18
N LYS A 941 -35.21 -1.66 -1.32
CA LYS A 941 -35.78 -3.01 -1.43
C LYS A 941 -35.27 -3.81 -2.63
N ASP A 942 -34.88 -3.15 -3.72
CA ASP A 942 -34.35 -3.83 -4.90
C ASP A 942 -32.90 -4.27 -4.69
N LEU A 943 -32.08 -3.50 -3.96
CA LEU A 943 -30.77 -3.97 -3.51
C LEU A 943 -30.91 -5.16 -2.54
N ILE A 944 -31.78 -5.07 -1.52
CA ILE A 944 -32.02 -6.19 -0.60
C ILE A 944 -32.42 -7.46 -1.35
N ALA A 945 -33.37 -7.36 -2.28
CA ALA A 945 -33.81 -8.50 -3.08
C ALA A 945 -32.69 -9.09 -3.93
N TYR A 946 -31.81 -8.23 -4.49
CA TYR A 946 -30.66 -8.68 -5.26
C TYR A 946 -29.61 -9.38 -4.39
N TYR A 947 -29.26 -8.80 -3.24
CA TYR A 947 -28.34 -9.42 -2.27
C TYR A 947 -28.85 -10.79 -1.81
N LYS A 948 -30.13 -10.89 -1.42
CA LYS A 948 -30.77 -12.18 -1.10
C LYS A 948 -30.60 -13.22 -2.20
N LYS A 949 -30.74 -12.78 -3.46
CA LYS A 949 -30.60 -13.66 -4.62
C LYS A 949 -29.17 -14.18 -4.79
N VAL A 950 -28.17 -13.30 -4.83
CA VAL A 950 -26.77 -13.71 -5.02
C VAL A 950 -26.23 -14.53 -3.85
N ILE A 951 -26.64 -14.20 -2.62
CA ILE A 951 -26.32 -14.99 -1.41
C ILE A 951 -26.98 -16.38 -1.50
N GLY A 952 -28.24 -16.43 -1.92
CA GLY A 952 -28.95 -17.69 -2.14
C GLY A 952 -28.25 -18.61 -3.14
N VAL A 953 -27.73 -18.05 -4.24
CA VAL A 953 -26.95 -18.82 -5.22
C VAL A 953 -25.68 -19.39 -4.60
N ARG A 954 -24.91 -18.57 -3.86
CA ARG A 954 -23.71 -19.06 -3.16
C ARG A 954 -24.04 -20.19 -2.20
N ASN A 955 -25.03 -19.97 -1.34
CA ASN A 955 -25.42 -20.94 -0.30
C ASN A 955 -25.96 -22.25 -0.87
N ALA A 956 -26.59 -22.23 -2.06
CA ALA A 956 -27.06 -23.44 -2.73
C ALA A 956 -25.93 -24.25 -3.40
N HIS A 957 -24.78 -23.64 -3.66
CA HIS A 957 -23.67 -24.23 -4.43
C HIS A 957 -22.30 -24.03 -3.73
N LYS A 958 -22.25 -24.28 -2.42
CA LYS A 958 -21.05 -24.09 -1.59
C LYS A 958 -19.84 -24.90 -2.06
N ASN A 959 -20.04 -26.13 -2.54
CA ASN A 959 -18.95 -26.96 -3.08
C ASN A 959 -18.21 -26.28 -4.25
N ILE A 960 -18.91 -25.43 -5.01
CA ILE A 960 -18.33 -24.62 -6.09
C ILE A 960 -17.80 -23.29 -5.55
N PHE A 961 -18.64 -22.49 -4.88
CA PHE A 961 -18.31 -21.09 -4.56
C PHE A 961 -17.44 -20.91 -3.30
N SER A 962 -17.53 -21.83 -2.34
CA SER A 962 -16.69 -21.81 -1.13
C SER A 962 -15.39 -22.59 -1.31
N TYR A 963 -15.43 -23.71 -2.04
CA TYR A 963 -14.29 -24.64 -2.13
C TYR A 963 -13.71 -24.83 -3.54
N GLY A 964 -14.34 -24.31 -4.58
CA GLY A 964 -13.89 -24.55 -5.95
C GLY A 964 -12.66 -23.73 -6.34
N ASP A 965 -11.81 -24.30 -7.18
CA ASP A 965 -10.70 -23.58 -7.80
C ASP A 965 -11.20 -22.44 -8.69
N VAL A 966 -10.37 -21.40 -8.89
CA VAL A 966 -10.74 -20.18 -9.62
C VAL A 966 -9.79 -19.92 -10.78
N ASP A 967 -10.35 -19.87 -11.98
CA ASP A 967 -9.60 -19.63 -13.22
C ASP A 967 -10.17 -18.44 -13.96
N THR A 968 -9.32 -17.46 -14.29
CA THR A 968 -9.75 -16.31 -15.08
C THR A 968 -9.88 -16.70 -16.54
N LEU A 969 -11.06 -16.50 -17.12
CA LEU A 969 -11.34 -16.82 -18.53
C LEU A 969 -11.17 -15.59 -19.43
N LYS A 970 -11.51 -14.40 -18.92
CA LYS A 970 -11.30 -13.11 -19.61
C LYS A 970 -11.24 -11.97 -18.61
N ALA A 971 -10.26 -11.08 -18.77
CA ALA A 971 -10.14 -9.83 -18.01
C ALA A 971 -9.65 -8.75 -18.97
N ASP A 972 -10.57 -7.92 -19.46
CA ASP A 972 -10.31 -6.98 -20.55
C ASP A 972 -11.30 -5.80 -20.48
N GLY A 973 -10.77 -4.60 -20.21
CA GLY A 973 -11.56 -3.38 -20.01
C GLY A 973 -12.68 -3.57 -18.99
N ASP A 974 -13.92 -3.39 -19.45
CA ASP A 974 -15.15 -3.49 -18.64
C ASP A 974 -15.66 -4.93 -18.42
N ILE A 975 -14.98 -5.94 -18.97
CA ILE A 975 -15.38 -7.34 -18.90
C ILE A 975 -14.45 -8.14 -18.00
N TYR A 976 -15.04 -8.77 -16.97
CA TYR A 976 -14.36 -9.75 -16.12
C TYR A 976 -15.18 -11.04 -16.11
N VAL A 977 -14.58 -12.15 -16.53
CA VAL A 977 -15.15 -13.50 -16.49
C VAL A 977 -14.18 -14.48 -15.85
N PHE A 978 -14.64 -15.24 -14.86
CA PHE A 978 -13.88 -16.33 -14.25
C PHE A 978 -14.74 -17.58 -14.02
N ALA A 979 -14.11 -18.74 -14.06
CA ALA A 979 -14.71 -20.03 -13.73
C ALA A 979 -14.44 -20.38 -12.27
N ARG A 980 -15.37 -21.15 -11.70
CA ARG A 980 -15.22 -21.86 -10.43
C ARG A 980 -15.45 -23.35 -10.67
N THR A 981 -14.52 -24.20 -10.22
CA THR A 981 -14.61 -25.66 -10.46
C THR A 981 -14.50 -26.41 -9.13
N ALA A 982 -15.49 -27.25 -8.82
CA ALA A 982 -15.48 -28.05 -7.61
C ALA A 982 -14.30 -29.03 -7.58
N ILE A 983 -13.67 -29.16 -6.41
CA ILE A 983 -12.48 -30.01 -6.19
C ILE A 983 -12.80 -31.31 -5.44
N ASP A 984 -14.08 -31.57 -5.16
CA ASP A 984 -14.60 -32.75 -4.46
C ASP A 984 -14.81 -33.96 -5.39
N GLY A 985 -14.53 -33.81 -6.69
CA GLY A 985 -14.72 -34.83 -7.71
C GLY A 985 -16.12 -34.85 -8.35
N SER A 986 -17.04 -33.94 -8.00
CA SER A 986 -18.36 -33.85 -8.64
C SER A 986 -18.29 -33.37 -10.09
N HIS A 987 -17.21 -32.67 -10.45
CA HIS A 987 -17.07 -31.94 -11.71
C HIS A 987 -18.16 -30.86 -11.92
N ASP A 988 -18.75 -30.38 -10.83
CA ASP A 988 -19.58 -29.19 -10.85
C ASP A 988 -18.74 -27.96 -11.16
N ALA A 989 -19.33 -27.04 -11.89
CA ALA A 989 -18.67 -25.81 -12.26
C ALA A 989 -19.65 -24.65 -12.36
N ALA A 990 -19.13 -23.44 -12.18
CA ALA A 990 -19.84 -22.21 -12.42
C ALA A 990 -18.97 -21.21 -13.17
N ILE A 991 -19.61 -20.25 -13.82
CA ILE A 991 -18.99 -19.11 -14.48
C ILE A 991 -19.61 -17.85 -13.90
N VAL A 992 -18.77 -16.93 -13.46
CA VAL A 992 -19.17 -15.61 -13.01
C VAL A 992 -18.69 -14.61 -14.04
N ALA A 993 -19.61 -13.78 -14.53
CA ALA A 993 -19.33 -12.84 -15.60
C ALA A 993 -19.91 -11.47 -15.26
N LEU A 994 -19.10 -10.43 -15.43
CA LEU A 994 -19.42 -9.06 -15.10
C LEU A 994 -19.16 -8.17 -16.31
N ASN A 995 -20.14 -7.33 -16.63
CA ASN A 995 -19.98 -6.20 -17.55
C ASN A 995 -20.23 -4.91 -16.79
N ARG A 996 -19.18 -4.13 -16.54
CA ARG A 996 -19.24 -2.80 -15.90
C ARG A 996 -19.51 -1.68 -16.91
N GLY A 997 -19.52 -2.00 -18.20
CA GLY A 997 -19.74 -1.06 -19.29
C GLY A 997 -21.19 -0.59 -19.37
N THR A 998 -21.40 0.54 -20.05
CA THR A 998 -22.70 1.19 -20.22
C THR A 998 -23.55 0.60 -21.35
N ALA A 999 -23.00 -0.35 -22.11
CA ALA A 999 -23.67 -1.02 -23.21
C ALA A 999 -23.69 -2.53 -23.00
N ALA A 1000 -24.68 -3.20 -23.57
CA ALA A 1000 -24.69 -4.65 -23.65
C ALA A 1000 -23.54 -5.16 -24.53
N GLN A 1001 -22.93 -6.27 -24.14
CA GLN A 1001 -21.83 -6.91 -24.85
C GLN A 1001 -22.05 -8.41 -24.97
N THR A 1002 -21.76 -8.94 -26.15
CA THR A 1002 -21.62 -10.38 -26.37
C THR A 1002 -20.15 -10.76 -26.18
N VAL A 1003 -19.89 -11.62 -25.20
CA VAL A 1003 -18.55 -12.04 -24.81
C VAL A 1003 -18.40 -13.53 -25.06
N SER A 1004 -17.43 -13.93 -25.87
CA SER A 1004 -17.03 -15.34 -26.00
C SER A 1004 -15.82 -15.61 -25.12
N VAL A 1005 -15.91 -16.65 -24.30
CA VAL A 1005 -14.82 -17.09 -23.42
C VAL A 1005 -14.43 -18.55 -23.68
N PRO A 1006 -13.14 -18.90 -23.51
CA PRO A 1006 -12.70 -20.27 -23.63
C PRO A 1006 -13.45 -21.19 -22.66
N ALA A 1007 -13.91 -22.33 -23.17
CA ALA A 1007 -14.62 -23.35 -22.41
C ALA A 1007 -14.03 -24.75 -22.68
N ALA A 1008 -12.75 -24.82 -23.04
CA ALA A 1008 -12.07 -26.06 -23.42
C ALA A 1008 -12.07 -27.15 -22.33
N GLY A 1009 -12.31 -26.77 -21.06
CA GLY A 1009 -12.51 -27.70 -19.96
C GLY A 1009 -13.89 -28.39 -19.95
N PHE A 1010 -14.82 -27.99 -20.82
CA PHE A 1010 -16.18 -28.50 -20.90
C PHE A 1010 -16.47 -29.06 -22.29
N ALA A 1011 -17.23 -30.15 -22.37
CA ALA A 1011 -17.62 -30.74 -23.64
C ALA A 1011 -18.62 -29.84 -24.38
N ASP A 1012 -18.55 -29.82 -25.71
CA ASP A 1012 -19.58 -29.17 -26.54
C ASP A 1012 -20.98 -29.72 -26.20
N GLY A 1013 -21.96 -28.83 -26.11
CA GLY A 1013 -23.30 -29.13 -25.63
C GLY A 1013 -23.49 -29.03 -24.11
N THR A 1014 -22.42 -28.83 -23.32
CA THR A 1014 -22.55 -28.54 -21.88
C THR A 1014 -23.32 -27.23 -21.70
N SER A 1015 -24.39 -27.27 -20.90
CA SER A 1015 -25.25 -26.13 -20.62
C SER A 1015 -24.94 -25.50 -19.27
N PHE A 1016 -25.02 -24.18 -19.20
CA PHE A 1016 -24.90 -23.37 -18.01
C PHE A 1016 -26.13 -22.48 -17.88
N GLN A 1017 -26.76 -22.49 -16.71
CA GLN A 1017 -27.92 -21.66 -16.41
C GLN A 1017 -27.52 -20.51 -15.48
N ASP A 1018 -27.73 -19.26 -15.93
CA ASP A 1018 -27.59 -18.07 -15.10
C ASP A 1018 -28.67 -18.05 -14.01
N GLN A 1019 -28.27 -18.27 -12.78
CA GLN A 1019 -29.17 -18.28 -11.63
C GLN A 1019 -29.75 -16.88 -11.33
N LEU A 1020 -29.18 -15.81 -11.90
CA LEU A 1020 -29.65 -14.44 -11.70
C LEU A 1020 -30.74 -14.02 -12.69
N THR A 1021 -30.74 -14.53 -13.92
CA THR A 1021 -31.75 -14.17 -14.95
C THR A 1021 -32.55 -15.34 -15.51
N GLY A 1022 -32.12 -16.58 -15.26
CA GLY A 1022 -32.69 -17.80 -15.84
C GLY A 1022 -32.26 -18.06 -17.28
N ARG A 1023 -31.36 -17.24 -17.84
CA ARG A 1023 -30.83 -17.43 -19.20
C ARG A 1023 -29.89 -18.63 -19.25
N GLU A 1024 -29.86 -19.28 -20.40
CA GLU A 1024 -28.99 -20.43 -20.66
C GLU A 1024 -27.85 -20.03 -21.62
N ALA A 1025 -26.66 -20.57 -21.40
CA ALA A 1025 -25.53 -20.52 -22.30
C ALA A 1025 -24.99 -21.94 -22.53
N VAL A 1026 -24.66 -22.28 -23.77
CA VAL A 1026 -24.24 -23.64 -24.14
C VAL A 1026 -22.87 -23.58 -24.81
N VAL A 1027 -21.99 -24.49 -24.40
CA VAL A 1027 -20.65 -24.63 -25.00
C VAL A 1027 -20.76 -25.10 -26.44
N LYS A 1028 -20.12 -24.39 -27.36
CA LYS A 1028 -20.05 -24.72 -28.79
C LYS A 1028 -18.65 -24.42 -29.31
N ASP A 1029 -18.06 -25.35 -30.04
CA ASP A 1029 -16.72 -25.23 -30.61
C ASP A 1029 -15.66 -24.85 -29.54
N GLY A 1030 -15.81 -25.40 -28.33
CA GLY A 1030 -14.93 -25.11 -27.19
C GLY A 1030 -15.04 -23.68 -26.62
N GLN A 1031 -16.09 -22.93 -26.97
CA GLN A 1031 -16.36 -21.57 -26.51
C GLN A 1031 -17.71 -21.49 -25.81
N LEU A 1032 -17.83 -20.57 -24.84
CA LEU A 1032 -19.11 -20.19 -24.26
C LEU A 1032 -19.40 -18.72 -24.58
N THR A 1033 -20.52 -18.46 -25.25
CA THR A 1033 -20.96 -17.11 -25.57
C THR A 1033 -21.96 -16.59 -24.54
N LEU A 1034 -21.63 -15.46 -23.92
CA LEU A 1034 -22.39 -14.80 -22.87
C LEU A 1034 -22.95 -13.48 -23.39
N ASN A 1035 -24.24 -13.21 -23.15
CA ASN A 1035 -24.89 -11.95 -23.52
C ASN A 1035 -25.13 -11.09 -22.28
N LEU A 1036 -24.14 -10.25 -21.95
CA LEU A 1036 -24.14 -9.40 -20.76
C LEU A 1036 -24.77 -8.04 -21.10
N GLY A 1037 -25.79 -7.63 -20.38
CA GLY A 1037 -26.34 -6.28 -20.41
C GLY A 1037 -25.38 -5.25 -19.80
N ALA A 1038 -25.73 -3.97 -19.93
CA ALA A 1038 -25.00 -2.89 -19.27
C ALA A 1038 -25.06 -3.02 -17.74
N ASN A 1039 -23.94 -2.79 -17.05
CA ASN A 1039 -23.79 -2.99 -15.60
C ASN A 1039 -24.43 -4.30 -15.09
N GLN A 1040 -24.24 -5.41 -15.81
CA GLN A 1040 -24.85 -6.70 -15.49
C GLN A 1040 -23.82 -7.72 -14.98
N GLY A 1041 -24.16 -8.39 -13.89
CA GLY A 1041 -23.50 -9.62 -13.43
C GLY A 1041 -24.34 -10.86 -13.73
N MET A 1042 -23.66 -11.99 -13.95
CA MET A 1042 -24.24 -13.32 -14.13
C MET A 1042 -23.53 -14.33 -13.22
N MET A 1043 -24.29 -15.31 -12.72
CA MET A 1043 -23.75 -16.47 -12.00
C MET A 1043 -24.33 -17.72 -12.67
N LEU A 1044 -23.60 -18.24 -13.65
CA LEU A 1044 -24.02 -19.40 -14.42
C LEU A 1044 -23.52 -20.69 -13.77
N VAL A 1045 -24.43 -21.58 -13.40
CA VAL A 1045 -24.09 -22.90 -12.84
C VAL A 1045 -24.33 -23.95 -13.91
N LYS A 1046 -23.42 -24.91 -14.03
CA LYS A 1046 -23.54 -26.06 -14.94
C LYS A 1046 -24.84 -26.82 -14.65
N ALA A 1047 -25.66 -27.01 -15.68
CA ALA A 1047 -27.01 -27.59 -15.59
C ALA A 1047 -27.01 -29.13 -15.54
#